data_AF-A0A2K5Z5F7-F1
#
_entry.id   AF-A0A2K5Z5F7-F1
#
_cell.length_a   1.000
_cell.length_b   1.000
_cell.length_c   1.000
_cell.angle_alpha   90.00
_cell.angle_beta   90.00
_cell.angle_gamma   90.00
#
_symmetry.space_group_name_H-M   'P 1'
#
loop_
_entity.id
_entity.type
_entity.pdbx_description
1 polymer ?
#
loop_
_entity_poly.entity_id
_entity_poly.type
_entity_poly.pdbx_seq_one_letter_code
_entity_poly.pdbx_strand_id
1 'polypeptide(L)'
;MASAELQGKYQKLAQEYSKLRAQNQVLKKGVVDEQANSAALKEQLKMKDQSLRKLQQEMDSLTFRNLQLAKRVELLQDELALSEPRGKKNKKSGESSSQLSQEQKTVFDEDLQKKIEENERLHIQFFEADEQHKHVEAELRSRLATLETEAAQHQAVVDGLTRKYMETIEKLQNDKAKLEVKSQTLEKEAKECRLRTEECQLQLKNLHEDLSGRLEESLSIINEKVPFNDTKYSQYNALNVPLHNRRHQLKMRDIAGQALAFVQDLVTALLNFHTYTEQRIQIFPVDSAIDTISPLNQKFSQYLHENASYVRPLEEGMLHLFESITEDTVTVLLEEECESSLCTSALRARNLELSQDMKKMTAVFEKLQTYIALLALPSTEPDGLLRTNYSSVLTNVGAALHGFHDIMKDISKHYSQKATIEHELPTATQKLITTNDCILSSVVALTNGAGKIASFFSNNLDYFIASLSYGPKAASGFISPLSAECMLQYKKKAAAYMKSLRKVQQSLEKISKLEQEKEHWMLEAQLAKIKLEKENQRIADKLKNTSSGQLVGLAQENAAVSNAAGQDEATAKAVSEPIQSTSLIGTLTRTSDSEVPDVESREDLIKNHYMARIVELTSQLQLADSKSVHFYAECRALSKRLALAEKSKEALTEEMKLASQNISRLQGNSKKNKSR
;
A
#
# COMPACT_ATOMS: atom_id res chain seq x y z
N MET A 1 -28.79 -48.82 0.16
CA MET A 1 -28.50 -47.46 -0.37
C MET A 1 -27.01 -47.21 -0.53
N ALA A 2 -26.18 -47.17 0.53
CA ALA A 2 -24.76 -46.79 0.46
C ALA A 2 -23.91 -47.45 -0.66
N SER A 3 -24.11 -48.74 -0.96
CA SER A 3 -23.43 -49.44 -2.07
C SER A 3 -23.68 -48.80 -3.44
N ALA A 4 -24.93 -48.42 -3.73
CA ALA A 4 -25.31 -47.79 -5.00
C ALA A 4 -24.71 -46.38 -5.14
N GLU A 5 -24.63 -45.60 -4.06
CA GLU A 5 -23.90 -44.33 -4.08
C GLU A 5 -22.42 -44.51 -4.36
N LEU A 6 -21.79 -45.51 -3.72
CA LEU A 6 -20.38 -45.79 -3.90
C LEU A 6 -20.09 -46.21 -5.35
N GLN A 7 -20.92 -47.07 -5.92
CA GLN A 7 -20.85 -47.48 -7.33
C GLN A 7 -21.03 -46.27 -8.28
N GLY A 8 -22.00 -45.38 -8.00
CA GLY A 8 -22.18 -44.13 -8.74
C GLY A 8 -20.97 -43.17 -8.64
N LYS A 9 -20.33 -43.09 -7.47
CA LYS A 9 -19.10 -42.31 -7.25
C LYS A 9 -17.92 -42.89 -8.02
N TYR A 10 -17.75 -44.22 -8.04
CA TYR A 10 -16.76 -44.90 -8.89
C TYR A 10 -17.01 -44.68 -10.39
N GLN A 11 -18.27 -44.75 -10.84
CA GLN A 11 -18.60 -44.60 -12.26
C GLN A 11 -18.39 -43.16 -12.75
N LYS A 12 -18.67 -42.15 -11.92
CA LYS A 12 -18.30 -40.75 -12.20
C LYS A 12 -16.77 -40.57 -12.28
N LEU A 13 -16.02 -41.14 -11.34
CA LEU A 13 -14.55 -41.07 -11.36
C LEU A 13 -13.95 -41.76 -12.60
N ALA A 14 -14.51 -42.89 -13.04
CA ALA A 14 -14.11 -43.56 -14.28
C ALA A 14 -14.41 -42.72 -15.53
N GLN A 15 -15.54 -42.00 -15.55
CA GLN A 15 -15.88 -41.05 -16.61
C GLN A 15 -14.92 -39.84 -16.65
N GLU A 16 -14.56 -39.27 -15.49
CA GLU A 16 -13.60 -38.17 -15.41
C GLU A 16 -12.18 -38.61 -15.80
N TYR A 17 -11.72 -39.78 -15.36
CA TYR A 17 -10.46 -40.38 -15.80
C TYR A 17 -10.46 -40.61 -17.32
N SER A 18 -11.57 -41.07 -17.90
CA SER A 18 -11.70 -41.28 -19.35
C SER A 18 -11.65 -39.94 -20.13
N LYS A 19 -12.30 -38.89 -19.61
CA LYS A 19 -12.20 -37.52 -20.17
C LYS A 19 -10.78 -36.98 -20.09
N LEU A 20 -10.11 -37.10 -18.95
CA LEU A 20 -8.72 -36.68 -18.76
C LEU A 20 -7.76 -37.44 -19.69
N ARG A 21 -7.95 -38.76 -19.86
CA ARG A 21 -7.17 -39.58 -20.80
C ARG A 21 -7.37 -39.13 -22.25
N ALA A 22 -8.60 -38.85 -22.67
CA ALA A 22 -8.91 -38.32 -24.00
C ALA A 22 -8.29 -36.92 -24.22
N GLN A 23 -8.40 -36.02 -23.24
CA GLN A 23 -7.75 -34.70 -23.28
C GLN A 23 -6.23 -34.81 -23.37
N ASN A 24 -5.60 -35.72 -22.61
CA ASN A 24 -4.16 -35.97 -22.69
C ASN A 24 -3.74 -36.50 -24.08
N GLN A 25 -4.55 -37.36 -24.69
CA GLN A 25 -4.30 -37.87 -26.04
C GLN A 25 -4.43 -36.79 -27.12
N VAL A 26 -5.41 -35.88 -26.98
CA VAL A 26 -5.55 -34.69 -27.86
C VAL A 26 -4.38 -33.72 -27.68
N LEU A 27 -4.00 -33.40 -26.43
CA LEU A 27 -2.85 -32.53 -26.13
C LEU A 27 -1.55 -33.13 -26.68
N LYS A 28 -1.32 -34.43 -26.48
CA LYS A 28 -0.13 -35.12 -27.03
C LYS A 28 -0.11 -35.11 -28.55
N LYS A 29 -1.27 -35.25 -29.22
CA LYS A 29 -1.36 -35.08 -30.68
C LYS A 29 -1.03 -33.64 -31.08
N GLY A 30 -1.62 -32.64 -30.42
CA GLY A 30 -1.35 -31.23 -30.69
C GLY A 30 0.13 -30.86 -30.56
N VAL A 31 0.84 -31.39 -29.57
CA VAL A 31 2.30 -31.19 -29.42
C VAL A 31 3.09 -31.81 -30.59
N VAL A 32 2.68 -32.98 -31.10
CA VAL A 32 3.34 -33.62 -32.26
C VAL A 32 3.01 -32.88 -33.55
N ASP A 33 1.75 -32.50 -33.76
CA ASP A 33 1.31 -31.71 -34.92
C ASP A 33 2.03 -30.34 -34.96
N GLU A 34 2.20 -29.68 -33.81
CA GLU A 34 2.92 -28.39 -33.70
C GLU A 34 4.44 -28.54 -33.90
N GLN A 35 5.05 -29.63 -33.40
CA GLN A 35 6.45 -29.94 -33.70
C GLN A 35 6.68 -30.20 -35.20
N ALA A 36 5.73 -30.87 -35.87
CA ALA A 36 5.77 -31.09 -37.32
C ALA A 36 5.60 -29.77 -38.10
N ASN A 37 4.67 -28.90 -37.71
CA ASN A 37 4.49 -27.56 -38.28
C ASN A 37 5.76 -26.70 -38.11
N SER A 38 6.36 -26.70 -36.92
CA SER A 38 7.60 -25.97 -36.63
C SER A 38 8.77 -26.44 -37.51
N ALA A 39 8.90 -27.76 -37.71
CA ALA A 39 9.90 -28.32 -38.62
C ALA A 39 9.64 -27.93 -40.09
N ALA A 40 8.39 -27.99 -40.54
CA ALA A 40 7.99 -27.61 -41.90
C ALA A 40 8.23 -26.12 -42.18
N LEU A 41 7.86 -25.23 -41.25
CA LEU A 41 8.12 -23.79 -41.33
C LEU A 41 9.63 -23.48 -41.40
N LYS A 42 10.44 -24.21 -40.62
CA LYS A 42 11.91 -24.04 -40.62
C LYS A 42 12.55 -24.40 -41.96
N GLU A 43 12.07 -25.45 -42.63
CA GLU A 43 12.55 -25.82 -43.96
C GLU A 43 12.00 -24.88 -45.06
N GLN A 44 10.74 -24.42 -44.95
CA GLN A 44 10.21 -23.38 -45.84
C GLN A 44 11.00 -22.07 -45.75
N LEU A 45 11.38 -21.64 -44.53
CA LEU A 45 12.21 -20.45 -44.32
C LEU A 45 13.59 -20.62 -44.97
N LYS A 46 14.25 -21.77 -44.77
CA LYS A 46 15.52 -22.12 -45.41
C LYS A 46 15.43 -22.13 -46.95
N MET A 47 14.33 -22.61 -47.52
CA MET A 47 14.06 -22.55 -48.97
C MET A 47 13.83 -21.11 -49.46
N LYS A 48 13.13 -20.27 -48.68
CA LYS A 48 12.97 -18.84 -48.98
C LYS A 48 14.30 -18.09 -48.93
N ASP A 49 15.15 -18.34 -47.93
CA ASP A 49 16.50 -17.77 -47.84
C ASP A 49 17.41 -18.18 -49.01
N GLN A 50 17.23 -19.39 -49.56
CA GLN A 50 17.94 -19.82 -50.76
C GLN A 50 17.38 -19.13 -52.02
N SER A 51 16.06 -18.96 -52.11
CA SER A 51 15.41 -18.24 -53.22
C SER A 51 15.79 -16.75 -53.24
N LEU A 52 15.79 -16.09 -52.08
CA LEU A 52 16.22 -14.69 -51.95
C LEU A 52 17.67 -14.49 -52.40
N ARG A 53 18.57 -15.40 -52.03
CA ARG A 53 19.97 -15.35 -52.48
C ARG A 53 20.13 -15.54 -54.00
N LYS A 54 19.27 -16.32 -54.66
CA LYS A 54 19.25 -16.42 -56.13
C LYS A 54 18.72 -15.14 -56.77
N LEU A 55 17.59 -14.62 -56.29
CA LEU A 55 17.00 -13.37 -56.79
C LEU A 55 17.93 -12.17 -56.60
N GLN A 56 18.71 -12.13 -55.51
CA GLN A 56 19.77 -11.14 -55.32
C GLN A 56 20.84 -11.25 -56.41
N GLN A 57 21.37 -12.46 -56.67
CA GLN A 57 22.38 -12.68 -57.72
C GLN A 57 21.84 -12.35 -59.13
N GLU A 58 20.57 -12.63 -59.40
CA GLU A 58 19.89 -12.24 -60.63
C GLU A 58 19.74 -10.71 -60.74
N MET A 59 19.36 -10.03 -59.65
CA MET A 59 19.28 -8.56 -59.58
C MET A 59 20.65 -7.91 -59.77
N ASP A 60 21.71 -8.44 -59.13
CA ASP A 60 23.08 -7.97 -59.28
C ASP A 60 23.57 -8.14 -60.74
N SER A 61 23.24 -9.28 -61.37
CA SER A 61 23.56 -9.55 -62.78
C SER A 61 22.80 -8.64 -63.75
N LEU A 62 21.51 -8.39 -63.50
CA LEU A 62 20.70 -7.44 -64.28
C LEU A 62 21.18 -6.01 -64.10
N THR A 63 21.60 -5.62 -62.88
CA THR A 63 22.20 -4.31 -62.59
C THR A 63 23.50 -4.13 -63.37
N PHE A 64 24.37 -5.15 -63.39
CA PHE A 64 25.59 -5.13 -64.20
C PHE A 64 25.31 -5.01 -65.70
N ARG A 65 24.33 -5.76 -66.22
CA ARG A 65 23.91 -5.67 -67.64
C ARG A 65 23.31 -4.31 -67.98
N ASN A 66 22.49 -3.73 -67.11
CA ASN A 66 21.94 -2.38 -67.30
C ASN A 66 23.05 -1.32 -67.27
N LEU A 67 24.05 -1.44 -66.40
CA LEU A 67 25.20 -0.54 -66.39
C LEU A 67 26.03 -0.65 -67.68
N GLN A 68 26.22 -1.87 -68.20
CA GLN A 68 26.90 -2.11 -69.47
C GLN A 68 26.10 -1.59 -70.68
N LEU A 69 24.77 -1.75 -70.67
CA LEU A 69 23.87 -1.22 -71.70
C LEU A 69 23.83 0.30 -71.66
N ALA A 70 23.69 0.92 -70.49
CA ALA A 70 23.72 2.38 -70.32
C ALA A 70 25.02 2.96 -70.90
N LYS A 71 26.18 2.37 -70.55
CA LYS A 71 27.48 2.81 -71.08
C LYS A 71 27.68 2.55 -72.58
N ARG A 72 26.95 1.59 -73.16
CA ARG A 72 26.91 1.39 -74.62
C ARG A 72 25.95 2.36 -75.32
N VAL A 73 24.85 2.74 -74.67
CA VAL A 73 23.93 3.79 -75.17
C VAL A 73 24.59 5.16 -75.12
N GLU A 74 25.33 5.46 -74.05
CA GLU A 74 26.19 6.65 -73.91
C GLU A 74 27.16 6.78 -75.10
N LEU A 75 27.95 5.74 -75.37
CA LEU A 75 28.86 5.70 -76.54
C LEU A 75 28.12 5.79 -77.90
N LEU A 76 26.95 5.17 -78.04
CA LEU A 76 26.15 5.26 -79.29
C LEU A 76 25.49 6.63 -79.47
N GLN A 77 25.24 7.37 -78.39
CA GLN A 77 24.76 8.75 -78.41
C GLN A 77 25.90 9.71 -78.79
N ASP A 78 27.11 9.48 -78.27
CA ASP A 78 28.32 10.19 -78.71
C ASP A 78 28.63 9.93 -80.20
N GLU A 79 28.52 8.69 -80.67
CA GLU A 79 28.69 8.34 -82.10
C GLU A 79 27.61 9.00 -82.98
N LEU A 80 26.34 9.00 -82.57
CA LEU A 80 25.25 9.66 -83.30
C LEU A 80 25.39 11.18 -83.35
N ALA A 81 25.89 11.81 -82.28
CA ALA A 81 26.18 13.24 -82.26
C ALA A 81 27.28 13.65 -83.26
N LEU A 82 28.05 12.69 -83.78
CA LEU A 82 29.09 12.89 -84.78
C LEU A 82 28.65 12.55 -86.23
N SER A 83 27.42 12.08 -86.47
CA SER A 83 27.07 11.35 -87.72
C SER A 83 25.78 11.74 -88.47
N GLU A 84 25.43 13.03 -88.62
CA GLU A 84 24.45 13.50 -89.65
C GLU A 84 25.18 14.07 -90.87
N PRO A 85 24.81 13.73 -92.15
CA PRO A 85 23.73 14.51 -92.83
C PRO A 85 22.94 13.87 -94.04
N ARG A 86 21.67 14.28 -94.21
CA ARG A 86 20.89 14.57 -95.48
C ARG A 86 20.80 13.57 -96.69
N GLY A 87 19.57 13.30 -97.23
CA GLY A 87 19.30 13.40 -98.70
C GLY A 87 18.27 12.54 -99.52
N LYS A 88 17.00 13.00 -99.68
CA LYS A 88 16.11 13.15 -100.90
C LYS A 88 15.93 12.11 -102.09
N LYS A 89 14.63 11.76 -102.38
CA LYS A 89 13.81 11.88 -103.67
C LYS A 89 13.65 10.79 -104.79
N ASN A 90 12.49 10.90 -105.52
CA ASN A 90 12.13 10.57 -106.96
C ASN A 90 11.47 9.20 -107.36
N LYS A 91 10.70 8.97 -108.48
CA LYS A 91 9.90 9.80 -109.47
C LYS A 91 9.23 8.98 -110.67
N LYS A 92 7.95 9.26 -111.08
CA LYS A 92 7.21 9.10 -112.42
C LYS A 92 7.29 7.77 -113.24
N SER A 93 6.71 7.55 -114.45
CA SER A 93 5.37 7.79 -115.13
C SER A 93 5.36 7.19 -116.58
N GLY A 94 4.27 7.27 -117.37
CA GLY A 94 4.24 7.01 -118.85
C GLY A 94 2.84 6.58 -119.38
N GLU A 95 2.10 7.23 -120.31
CA GLU A 95 2.34 8.22 -121.42
C GLU A 95 2.98 7.56 -122.70
N SER A 96 2.41 7.35 -123.92
CA SER A 96 1.10 7.52 -124.66
C SER A 96 0.99 6.43 -125.81
N SER A 97 0.30 6.40 -126.99
CA SER A 97 -0.53 7.23 -127.95
C SER A 97 -1.19 6.25 -129.03
N SER A 98 -1.76 6.47 -130.26
CA SER A 98 -2.13 7.57 -131.21
C SER A 98 -2.88 7.10 -132.53
N GLN A 99 -3.87 7.88 -133.06
CA GLN A 99 -4.19 8.24 -134.51
C GLN A 99 -4.63 7.27 -135.67
N LEU A 100 -5.79 7.57 -136.37
CA LEU A 100 -5.98 8.06 -137.79
C LEU A 100 -7.24 7.59 -138.62
N SER A 101 -7.74 8.49 -139.49
CA SER A 101 -8.50 8.31 -140.77
C SER A 101 -9.94 7.72 -140.89
N GLN A 102 -10.94 8.54 -140.55
CA GLN A 102 -11.81 9.24 -141.52
C GLN A 102 -12.56 8.56 -142.72
N GLU A 103 -12.88 7.25 -142.71
CA GLU A 103 -14.14 6.80 -143.38
C GLU A 103 -15.38 7.12 -142.52
N GLN A 104 -15.15 7.36 -141.25
CA GLN A 104 -16.14 7.29 -140.19
C GLN A 104 -16.89 8.62 -139.95
N LYS A 105 -17.27 9.44 -140.94
CA LYS A 105 -17.89 10.75 -140.60
C LYS A 105 -19.32 10.65 -140.02
N THR A 106 -20.04 9.54 -140.22
CA THR A 106 -21.25 9.19 -139.45
C THR A 106 -20.90 8.38 -138.20
N VAL A 107 -19.95 7.46 -138.31
CA VAL A 107 -19.51 6.58 -137.21
C VAL A 107 -18.78 7.35 -136.10
N PHE A 108 -18.13 8.49 -136.38
CA PHE A 108 -17.50 9.36 -135.37
C PHE A 108 -18.53 10.19 -134.60
N ASP A 109 -19.65 10.57 -135.21
CA ASP A 109 -20.73 11.19 -134.45
C ASP A 109 -21.37 10.12 -133.54
N GLU A 110 -21.57 8.88 -134.04
CA GLU A 110 -21.94 7.74 -133.20
C GLU A 110 -20.90 7.36 -132.12
N ASP A 111 -19.61 7.45 -132.40
CA ASP A 111 -18.52 6.99 -131.52
C ASP A 111 -18.09 8.08 -130.53
N LEU A 112 -18.26 9.37 -130.89
CA LEU A 112 -18.21 10.49 -129.97
C LEU A 112 -19.45 10.53 -129.09
N GLN A 113 -20.65 10.26 -129.64
CA GLN A 113 -21.87 10.08 -128.83
C GLN A 113 -21.71 8.91 -127.87
N LYS A 114 -21.27 7.74 -128.33
CA LYS A 114 -20.97 6.58 -127.47
C LYS A 114 -19.87 6.88 -126.45
N LYS A 115 -18.86 7.71 -126.77
CA LYS A 115 -17.83 8.15 -125.81
C LYS A 115 -18.32 9.23 -124.84
N ILE A 116 -19.33 10.01 -125.20
CA ILE A 116 -20.01 10.94 -124.28
C ILE A 116 -20.92 10.13 -123.35
N GLU A 117 -21.71 9.19 -123.88
CA GLU A 117 -22.52 8.24 -123.10
C GLU A 117 -21.64 7.32 -122.23
N GLU A 118 -20.46 6.90 -122.70
CA GLU A 118 -19.47 6.15 -121.93
C GLU A 118 -18.80 7.01 -120.87
N ASN A 119 -18.44 8.28 -121.15
CA ASN A 119 -17.93 9.19 -120.12
C ASN A 119 -19.01 9.58 -119.10
N GLU A 120 -20.26 9.76 -119.51
CA GLU A 120 -21.40 10.00 -118.62
C GLU A 120 -21.63 8.77 -117.75
N ARG A 121 -21.64 7.57 -118.33
CA ARG A 121 -21.72 6.29 -117.59
C ARG A 121 -20.53 6.07 -116.66
N LEU A 122 -19.30 6.42 -117.07
CA LEU A 122 -18.10 6.35 -116.24
C LEU A 122 -18.11 7.41 -115.14
N HIS A 123 -18.65 8.61 -115.39
CA HIS A 123 -18.85 9.63 -114.36
C HIS A 123 -19.92 9.21 -113.35
N ILE A 124 -21.03 8.62 -113.80
CA ILE A 124 -22.05 8.02 -112.94
C ILE A 124 -21.42 6.88 -112.12
N GLN A 125 -20.73 5.93 -112.75
CA GLN A 125 -20.09 4.81 -112.05
C GLN A 125 -18.97 5.25 -111.10
N PHE A 126 -18.21 6.29 -111.44
CA PHE A 126 -17.19 6.88 -110.56
C PHE A 126 -17.83 7.64 -109.40
N PHE A 127 -18.92 8.36 -109.63
CA PHE A 127 -19.68 9.05 -108.59
C PHE A 127 -20.38 8.06 -107.64
N GLU A 128 -20.99 7.00 -108.17
CA GLU A 128 -21.52 5.88 -107.39
C GLU A 128 -20.43 5.20 -106.57
N ALA A 129 -19.24 4.97 -107.13
CA ALA A 129 -18.11 4.40 -106.42
C ALA A 129 -17.55 5.34 -105.34
N ASP A 130 -17.44 6.64 -105.62
CA ASP A 130 -16.97 7.66 -104.67
C ASP A 130 -17.97 7.86 -103.51
N GLU A 131 -19.27 7.89 -103.78
CA GLU A 131 -20.31 7.89 -102.75
C GLU A 131 -20.36 6.57 -101.95
N GLN A 132 -20.14 5.41 -102.58
CA GLN A 132 -19.96 4.14 -101.85
C GLN A 132 -18.71 4.17 -100.96
N HIS A 133 -17.59 4.71 -101.46
CA HIS A 133 -16.36 4.88 -100.68
C HIS A 133 -16.56 5.85 -99.51
N LYS A 134 -17.22 6.99 -99.71
CA LYS A 134 -17.60 7.93 -98.64
C LYS A 134 -18.55 7.29 -97.62
N HIS A 135 -19.52 6.49 -98.06
CA HIS A 135 -20.44 5.78 -97.17
C HIS A 135 -19.67 4.78 -96.29
N VAL A 136 -18.80 3.96 -96.88
CA VAL A 136 -17.95 3.01 -96.15
C VAL A 136 -16.97 3.74 -95.22
N GLU A 137 -16.39 4.87 -95.65
CA GLU A 137 -15.52 5.68 -94.78
C GLU A 137 -16.30 6.31 -93.62
N ALA A 138 -17.51 6.82 -93.85
CA ALA A 138 -18.38 7.36 -92.81
C ALA A 138 -18.82 6.26 -91.82
N GLU A 139 -19.16 5.07 -92.30
CA GLU A 139 -19.47 3.91 -91.47
C GLU A 139 -18.26 3.48 -90.62
N LEU A 140 -17.07 3.38 -91.22
CA LEU A 140 -15.83 3.03 -90.51
C LEU A 140 -15.41 4.12 -89.50
N ARG A 141 -15.56 5.40 -89.83
CA ARG A 141 -15.33 6.53 -88.90
C ARG A 141 -16.33 6.52 -87.75
N SER A 142 -17.61 6.26 -88.01
CA SER A 142 -18.64 6.08 -86.99
C SER A 142 -18.30 4.92 -86.07
N ARG A 143 -17.89 3.78 -86.64
CA ARG A 143 -17.50 2.57 -85.91
C ARG A 143 -16.22 2.75 -85.08
N LEU A 144 -15.26 3.54 -85.57
CA LEU A 144 -14.09 3.97 -84.80
C LEU A 144 -14.52 4.84 -83.61
N ALA A 145 -15.34 5.87 -83.84
CA ALA A 145 -15.82 6.74 -82.77
C ALA A 145 -16.61 5.97 -81.68
N THR A 146 -17.45 4.98 -82.06
CA THR A 146 -18.11 4.12 -81.06
C THR A 146 -17.10 3.30 -80.27
N LEU A 147 -16.13 2.64 -80.94
CA LEU A 147 -15.09 1.85 -80.27
C LEU A 147 -14.20 2.70 -79.35
N GLU A 148 -13.89 3.94 -79.73
CA GLU A 148 -13.16 4.90 -78.89
C GLU A 148 -13.97 5.29 -77.64
N THR A 149 -15.28 5.51 -77.78
CA THR A 149 -16.14 5.79 -76.62
C THR A 149 -16.34 4.57 -75.71
N GLU A 150 -16.43 3.36 -76.28
CA GLU A 150 -16.50 2.10 -75.51
C GLU A 150 -15.19 1.84 -74.76
N ALA A 151 -14.03 2.04 -75.41
CA ALA A 151 -12.72 1.94 -74.76
C ALA A 151 -12.55 2.97 -73.64
N ALA A 152 -12.99 4.22 -73.84
CA ALA A 152 -12.97 5.25 -72.80
C ALA A 152 -13.88 4.92 -71.61
N GLN A 153 -15.08 4.36 -71.85
CA GLN A 153 -15.97 3.88 -70.79
C GLN A 153 -15.35 2.70 -70.03
N HIS A 154 -14.77 1.72 -70.73
CA HIS A 154 -14.08 0.60 -70.09
C HIS A 154 -12.88 1.05 -69.25
N GLN A 155 -12.07 2.00 -69.73
CA GLN A 155 -10.97 2.58 -68.93
C GLN A 155 -11.50 3.29 -67.68
N ALA A 156 -12.55 4.10 -67.80
CA ALA A 156 -13.16 4.77 -66.64
C ALA A 156 -13.71 3.78 -65.59
N VAL A 157 -14.26 2.64 -66.02
CA VAL A 157 -14.66 1.54 -65.13
C VAL A 157 -13.45 0.87 -64.47
N VAL A 158 -12.37 0.61 -65.21
CA VAL A 158 -11.12 0.04 -64.68
C VAL A 158 -10.49 0.98 -63.64
N ASP A 159 -10.41 2.28 -63.93
CA ASP A 159 -9.89 3.29 -63.00
C ASP A 159 -10.76 3.41 -61.74
N GLY A 160 -12.09 3.40 -61.92
CA GLY A 160 -13.06 3.43 -60.82
C GLY A 160 -12.97 2.20 -59.91
N LEU A 161 -12.81 1.00 -60.48
CA LEU A 161 -12.57 -0.23 -59.73
C LEU A 161 -11.20 -0.22 -59.03
N THR A 162 -10.15 0.18 -59.73
CA THR A 162 -8.78 0.28 -59.19
C THR A 162 -8.73 1.21 -57.98
N ARG A 163 -9.39 2.38 -58.05
CA ARG A 163 -9.50 3.31 -56.93
C ARG A 163 -10.25 2.70 -55.74
N LYS A 164 -11.42 2.07 -55.96
CA LYS A 164 -12.17 1.36 -54.91
C LYS A 164 -11.35 0.25 -54.25
N TYR A 165 -10.56 -0.50 -55.01
CA TYR A 165 -9.67 -1.52 -54.47
C TYR A 165 -8.51 -0.92 -53.65
N MET A 166 -7.87 0.16 -54.12
CA MET A 166 -6.83 0.86 -53.35
C MET A 166 -7.35 1.39 -52.01
N GLU A 167 -8.48 2.10 -52.01
CA GLU A 167 -9.14 2.62 -50.79
C GLU A 167 -9.48 1.47 -49.81
N THR A 168 -9.95 0.33 -50.35
CA THR A 168 -10.25 -0.87 -49.54
C THR A 168 -9.00 -1.49 -48.94
N ILE A 169 -7.91 -1.58 -49.71
CA ILE A 169 -6.61 -2.12 -49.25
C ILE A 169 -6.03 -1.24 -48.14
N GLU A 170 -6.00 0.09 -48.33
CA GLU A 170 -5.49 1.03 -47.33
C GLU A 170 -6.31 0.96 -46.02
N LYS A 171 -7.63 0.94 -46.14
CA LYS A 171 -8.54 0.78 -44.99
C LYS A 171 -8.29 -0.53 -44.24
N LEU A 172 -8.10 -1.65 -44.94
CA LEU A 172 -7.78 -2.94 -44.34
C LEU A 172 -6.39 -2.97 -43.69
N GLN A 173 -5.38 -2.32 -44.28
CA GLN A 173 -4.04 -2.20 -43.68
C GLN A 173 -4.07 -1.37 -42.38
N ASN A 174 -4.81 -0.26 -42.38
CA ASN A 174 -5.00 0.61 -41.22
C ASN A 174 -5.76 -0.13 -40.09
N ASP A 175 -6.81 -0.87 -40.42
CA ASP A 175 -7.53 -1.74 -39.48
C ASP A 175 -6.65 -2.87 -38.92
N LYS A 176 -5.80 -3.50 -39.76
CA LYS A 176 -4.82 -4.51 -39.32
C LYS A 176 -3.87 -3.92 -38.27
N ALA A 177 -3.24 -2.78 -38.57
CA ALA A 177 -2.28 -2.14 -37.68
C ALA A 177 -2.89 -1.80 -36.31
N LYS A 178 -4.13 -1.27 -36.29
CA LYS A 178 -4.88 -1.00 -35.04
C LYS A 178 -5.14 -2.25 -34.21
N LEU A 179 -5.55 -3.36 -34.85
CA LEU A 179 -5.80 -4.63 -34.19
C LEU A 179 -4.50 -5.28 -33.67
N GLU A 180 -3.41 -5.16 -34.43
CA GLU A 180 -2.09 -5.70 -34.09
C GLU A 180 -1.49 -4.99 -32.87
N VAL A 181 -1.53 -3.65 -32.82
CA VAL A 181 -1.14 -2.85 -31.64
C VAL A 181 -2.00 -3.21 -30.42
N LYS A 182 -3.32 -3.31 -30.59
CA LYS A 182 -4.25 -3.64 -29.50
C LYS A 182 -4.02 -5.05 -28.93
N SER A 183 -3.72 -6.03 -29.77
CA SER A 183 -3.37 -7.39 -29.32
C SER A 183 -2.05 -7.39 -28.54
N GLN A 184 -1.02 -6.67 -29.01
CA GLN A 184 0.24 -6.51 -28.27
C GLN A 184 0.06 -5.83 -26.90
N THR A 185 -0.82 -4.83 -26.77
CA THR A 185 -1.12 -4.19 -25.48
C THR A 185 -1.79 -5.16 -24.51
N LEU A 186 -2.83 -5.88 -24.96
CA LEU A 186 -3.50 -6.91 -24.16
C LEU A 186 -2.54 -8.04 -23.74
N GLU A 187 -1.57 -8.40 -24.58
CA GLU A 187 -0.56 -9.40 -24.26
C GLU A 187 0.43 -8.91 -23.18
N LYS A 188 0.76 -7.62 -23.17
CA LYS A 188 1.57 -6.98 -22.11
C LYS A 188 0.82 -6.90 -20.79
N GLU A 189 -0.43 -6.43 -20.80
CA GLU A 189 -1.32 -6.41 -19.61
C GLU A 189 -1.43 -7.82 -18.99
N ALA A 190 -1.66 -8.84 -19.83
CA ALA A 190 -1.74 -10.23 -19.39
C ALA A 190 -0.39 -10.76 -18.83
N LYS A 191 0.76 -10.26 -19.29
CA LYS A 191 2.08 -10.61 -18.73
C LYS A 191 2.28 -9.95 -17.36
N GLU A 192 1.95 -8.66 -17.23
CA GLU A 192 2.09 -7.92 -15.97
C GLU A 192 1.21 -8.49 -14.85
N CYS A 193 -0.07 -8.80 -15.14
CA CYS A 193 -0.96 -9.38 -14.13
C CYS A 193 -0.47 -10.76 -13.62
N ARG A 194 0.20 -11.55 -14.48
CA ARG A 194 0.85 -12.81 -14.06
C ARG A 194 2.04 -12.55 -13.14
N LEU A 195 2.93 -11.63 -13.49
CA LEU A 195 4.08 -11.26 -12.64
C LEU A 195 3.63 -10.79 -11.25
N ARG A 196 2.62 -9.90 -11.16
CA ARG A 196 2.05 -9.46 -9.88
C ARG A 196 1.44 -10.63 -9.08
N THR A 197 0.79 -11.58 -9.74
CA THR A 197 0.25 -12.80 -9.10
C THR A 197 1.37 -13.69 -8.53
N GLU A 198 2.48 -13.83 -9.26
CA GLU A 198 3.66 -14.60 -8.85
C GLU A 198 4.40 -13.94 -7.69
N GLU A 199 4.55 -12.61 -7.70
CA GLU A 199 5.10 -11.82 -6.58
C GLU A 199 4.27 -11.96 -5.30
N CYS A 200 2.94 -11.79 -5.37
CA CYS A 200 2.05 -11.99 -4.22
C CYS A 200 2.16 -13.44 -3.69
N GLN A 201 2.23 -14.44 -4.59
CA GLN A 201 2.41 -15.84 -4.20
C GLN A 201 3.75 -16.11 -3.51
N LEU A 202 4.85 -15.49 -3.98
CA LEU A 202 6.16 -15.62 -3.34
C LEU A 202 6.19 -14.94 -1.96
N GLN A 203 5.60 -13.75 -1.82
CA GLN A 203 5.49 -13.07 -0.52
C GLN A 203 4.65 -13.90 0.49
N LEU A 204 3.54 -14.48 0.04
CA LEU A 204 2.73 -15.40 0.86
C LEU A 204 3.53 -16.62 1.32
N LYS A 205 4.26 -17.27 0.40
CA LYS A 205 5.10 -18.43 0.73
C LYS A 205 6.12 -18.08 1.81
N ASN A 206 6.87 -17.00 1.63
CA ASN A 206 7.92 -16.59 2.55
C ASN A 206 7.36 -16.23 3.95
N LEU A 207 6.18 -15.58 4.02
CA LEU A 207 5.51 -15.29 5.30
C LEU A 207 4.97 -16.56 5.98
N HIS A 208 4.49 -17.53 5.20
CA HIS A 208 4.02 -18.81 5.74
C HIS A 208 5.19 -19.66 6.29
N GLU A 209 6.35 -19.63 5.62
CA GLU A 209 7.57 -20.31 6.06
C GLU A 209 8.16 -19.68 7.35
N ASP A 210 8.21 -18.34 7.49
CA ASP A 210 8.58 -17.66 8.75
C ASP A 210 7.64 -18.04 9.91
N LEU A 211 6.33 -17.95 9.69
CA LEU A 211 5.35 -18.24 10.74
C LEU A 211 5.32 -19.72 11.13
N SER A 212 5.53 -20.63 10.18
CA SER A 212 5.61 -22.06 10.47
C SER A 212 6.87 -22.41 11.24
N GLY A 213 8.05 -21.93 10.83
CA GLY A 213 9.30 -22.15 11.57
C GLY A 213 9.25 -21.60 13.00
N ARG A 214 8.67 -20.41 13.19
CA ARG A 214 8.50 -19.80 14.52
C ARG A 214 7.41 -20.49 15.36
N LEU A 215 6.43 -21.14 14.74
CA LEU A 215 5.46 -21.98 15.42
C LEU A 215 6.12 -23.30 15.89
N GLU A 216 6.91 -23.94 15.03
CA GLU A 216 7.67 -25.15 15.38
C GLU A 216 8.69 -24.89 16.51
N GLU A 217 9.44 -23.80 16.43
CA GLU A 217 10.33 -23.33 17.52
C GLU A 217 9.54 -23.13 18.83
N SER A 218 8.40 -22.42 18.77
CA SER A 218 7.56 -22.18 19.95
C SER A 218 6.99 -23.47 20.54
N LEU A 219 6.54 -24.41 19.71
CA LEU A 219 6.02 -25.72 20.14
C LEU A 219 7.13 -26.58 20.74
N SER A 220 8.33 -26.56 20.17
CA SER A 220 9.51 -27.24 20.72
C SER A 220 9.85 -26.70 22.11
N ILE A 221 9.94 -25.37 22.27
CA ILE A 221 10.20 -24.73 23.56
C ILE A 221 9.10 -25.05 24.58
N ILE A 222 7.83 -25.05 24.19
CA ILE A 222 6.72 -25.41 25.10
C ILE A 222 6.84 -26.88 25.54
N ASN A 223 7.08 -27.79 24.60
CA ASN A 223 7.17 -29.23 24.88
C ASN A 223 8.41 -29.59 25.72
N GLU A 224 9.52 -28.86 25.57
CA GLU A 224 10.75 -29.08 26.33
C GLU A 224 10.73 -28.38 27.72
N LYS A 225 10.16 -27.17 27.81
CA LYS A 225 10.25 -26.31 29.01
C LYS A 225 8.96 -26.23 29.84
N VAL A 226 7.82 -26.74 29.35
CA VAL A 226 6.53 -26.72 30.07
C VAL A 226 5.94 -28.15 30.18
N PRO A 227 6.63 -29.10 30.86
CA PRO A 227 6.16 -30.48 31.02
C PRO A 227 4.99 -30.64 32.01
N PHE A 228 4.57 -29.57 32.71
CA PHE A 228 3.55 -29.61 33.75
C PHE A 228 2.50 -28.52 33.51
N ASN A 229 1.22 -28.92 33.49
CA ASN A 229 0.09 -28.01 33.44
C ASN A 229 -0.52 -27.88 34.85
N ASP A 230 -0.14 -26.82 35.54
CA ASP A 230 -0.51 -26.54 36.94
C ASP A 230 -1.95 -26.06 37.12
N THR A 231 -2.63 -25.63 36.04
CA THR A 231 -3.99 -25.05 36.08
C THR A 231 -5.04 -25.93 36.74
N LYS A 232 -4.80 -27.25 36.81
CA LYS A 232 -5.63 -28.24 37.53
C LYS A 232 -5.65 -28.02 39.06
N TYR A 233 -4.66 -27.33 39.63
CA TYR A 233 -4.49 -27.15 41.07
C TYR A 233 -4.75 -25.71 41.49
N SER A 234 -5.93 -25.45 42.07
CA SER A 234 -6.35 -24.11 42.52
C SER A 234 -5.34 -23.39 43.42
N GLN A 235 -4.59 -24.14 44.23
CA GLN A 235 -3.53 -23.61 45.10
C GLN A 235 -2.31 -23.06 44.35
N TYR A 236 -1.95 -23.62 43.19
CA TYR A 236 -0.90 -23.05 42.33
C TYR A 236 -1.46 -21.94 41.43
N ASN A 237 -2.76 -21.99 41.09
CA ASN A 237 -3.44 -20.86 40.44
C ASN A 237 -3.44 -19.56 41.27
N ALA A 238 -3.15 -19.61 42.58
CA ALA A 238 -2.93 -18.42 43.40
C ALA A 238 -1.57 -17.73 43.15
N LEU A 239 -0.59 -18.45 42.58
CA LEU A 239 0.72 -17.93 42.17
C LEU A 239 0.71 -17.36 40.74
N ASN A 240 -0.36 -17.62 39.96
CA ASN A 240 -0.53 -17.00 38.65
C ASN A 240 -0.59 -15.48 38.77
N VAL A 241 0.23 -14.78 37.97
CA VAL A 241 0.30 -13.32 37.96
C VAL A 241 -1.11 -12.72 37.85
N PRO A 242 -1.59 -11.94 38.84
CA PRO A 242 -3.00 -11.53 38.91
C PRO A 242 -3.50 -10.86 37.62
N LEU A 243 -4.68 -11.30 37.16
CA LEU A 243 -5.30 -10.84 35.91
C LEU A 243 -5.28 -9.31 35.80
N HIS A 244 -4.95 -8.82 34.61
CA HIS A 244 -4.48 -7.46 34.34
C HIS A 244 -5.52 -6.37 34.64
N ASN A 245 -5.69 -6.02 35.92
CA ASN A 245 -6.62 -5.00 36.39
C ASN A 245 -6.12 -3.59 36.03
N ARG A 246 -6.37 -3.22 34.77
CA ARG A 246 -6.01 -1.93 34.18
C ARG A 246 -6.59 -0.74 34.95
N ARG A 247 -7.79 -0.87 35.55
CA ARG A 247 -8.41 0.19 36.38
C ARG A 247 -7.58 0.45 37.65
N HIS A 248 -7.13 -0.59 38.34
CA HIS A 248 -6.28 -0.44 39.52
C HIS A 248 -4.88 0.09 39.15
N GLN A 249 -4.26 -0.43 38.08
CA GLN A 249 -2.93 0.04 37.63
C GLN A 249 -2.94 1.51 37.17
N LEU A 250 -4.00 1.96 36.48
CA LEU A 250 -4.19 3.37 36.16
C LEU A 250 -4.35 4.20 37.45
N LYS A 251 -5.27 3.83 38.35
CA LYS A 251 -5.42 4.56 39.62
C LYS A 251 -4.12 4.64 40.44
N MET A 252 -3.32 3.57 40.52
CA MET A 252 -2.02 3.61 41.21
C MET A 252 -1.01 4.55 40.52
N ARG A 253 -0.94 4.54 39.18
CA ARG A 253 -0.11 5.48 38.41
C ARG A 253 -0.56 6.93 38.61
N ASP A 254 -1.87 7.16 38.63
CA ASP A 254 -2.47 8.49 38.72
C ASP A 254 -2.33 9.06 40.16
N ILE A 255 -2.37 8.19 41.18
CA ILE A 255 -1.98 8.49 42.57
C ILE A 255 -0.48 8.82 42.64
N ALA A 256 0.40 7.99 42.05
CA ALA A 256 1.85 8.23 42.05
C ALA A 256 2.22 9.55 41.34
N GLY A 257 1.53 9.89 40.25
CA GLY A 257 1.70 11.18 39.57
C GLY A 257 1.25 12.38 40.41
N GLN A 258 0.17 12.25 41.19
CA GLN A 258 -0.24 13.27 42.15
C GLN A 258 0.76 13.42 43.29
N ALA A 259 1.25 12.31 43.85
CA ALA A 259 2.29 12.31 44.88
C ALA A 259 3.57 13.02 44.39
N LEU A 260 4.04 12.67 43.19
CA LEU A 260 5.22 13.29 42.57
C LEU A 260 5.03 14.80 42.35
N ALA A 261 3.85 15.22 41.85
CA ALA A 261 3.54 16.64 41.65
C ALA A 261 3.51 17.41 42.98
N PHE A 262 2.92 16.86 44.04
CA PHE A 262 2.91 17.51 45.35
C PHE A 262 4.29 17.57 46.01
N VAL A 263 5.14 16.56 45.80
CA VAL A 263 6.55 16.62 46.20
C VAL A 263 7.27 17.72 45.41
N GLN A 264 7.11 17.80 44.09
CA GLN A 264 7.73 18.84 43.26
C GLN A 264 7.27 20.27 43.65
N ASP A 265 5.99 20.47 43.97
CA ASP A 265 5.46 21.71 44.56
C ASP A 265 6.23 22.06 45.85
N LEU A 266 6.37 21.10 46.77
CA LEU A 266 7.01 21.28 48.08
C LEU A 266 8.50 21.59 47.96
N VAL A 267 9.22 20.87 47.10
CA VAL A 267 10.64 21.10 46.78
C VAL A 267 10.86 22.51 46.25
N THR A 268 9.99 22.94 45.34
CA THR A 268 10.09 24.28 44.73
C THR A 268 9.84 25.37 45.78
N ALA A 269 8.85 25.19 46.65
CA ALA A 269 8.58 26.12 47.75
C ALA A 269 9.76 26.19 48.76
N LEU A 270 10.37 25.06 49.09
CA LEU A 270 11.51 24.99 50.02
C LEU A 270 12.79 25.58 49.43
N LEU A 271 13.08 25.34 48.14
CA LEU A 271 14.19 25.99 47.41
C LEU A 271 14.03 27.50 47.40
N ASN A 272 12.82 27.99 47.11
CA ASN A 272 12.52 29.42 47.12
C ASN A 272 12.70 30.01 48.53
N PHE A 273 12.18 29.34 49.56
CA PHE A 273 12.37 29.73 50.96
C PHE A 273 13.86 29.88 51.31
N HIS A 274 14.68 28.84 51.08
CA HIS A 274 16.12 28.91 51.32
C HIS A 274 16.80 30.05 50.55
N THR A 275 16.46 30.22 49.27
CA THR A 275 17.05 31.26 48.40
C THR A 275 16.74 32.68 48.90
N TYR A 276 15.52 32.95 49.34
CA TYR A 276 15.15 34.26 49.86
C TYR A 276 15.62 34.48 51.29
N THR A 277 15.68 33.44 52.13
CA THR A 277 16.33 33.52 53.45
C THR A 277 17.82 33.85 53.31
N GLU A 278 18.54 33.21 52.38
CA GLU A 278 19.96 33.50 52.06
C GLU A 278 20.13 34.99 51.73
N GLN A 279 19.30 35.52 50.83
CA GLN A 279 19.31 36.93 50.46
C GLN A 279 19.03 37.85 51.66
N ARG A 280 18.08 37.50 52.53
CA ARG A 280 17.72 38.34 53.69
C ARG A 280 18.88 38.48 54.67
N ILE A 281 19.66 37.42 54.91
CA ILE A 281 20.85 37.42 55.77
C ILE A 281 21.96 38.31 55.20
N GLN A 282 22.07 38.40 53.88
CA GLN A 282 23.03 39.28 53.21
C GLN A 282 22.58 40.75 53.19
N ILE A 283 21.29 41.03 53.45
CA ILE A 283 20.69 42.37 53.47
C ILE A 283 20.65 42.95 54.89
N PHE A 284 20.15 42.19 55.87
CA PHE A 284 19.94 42.66 57.24
C PHE A 284 20.97 42.03 58.19
N PRO A 285 21.66 42.81 59.06
CA PRO A 285 21.45 44.23 59.35
C PRO A 285 22.18 45.23 58.43
N VAL A 286 23.01 44.76 57.49
CA VAL A 286 23.97 45.55 56.68
C VAL A 286 23.39 46.82 56.04
N ASP A 287 22.19 46.72 55.45
CA ASP A 287 21.49 47.83 54.80
C ASP A 287 21.16 49.00 55.77
N SER A 288 21.28 48.79 57.09
CA SER A 288 21.12 49.81 58.15
C SER A 288 22.39 50.63 58.41
N ALA A 289 23.51 50.32 57.74
CA ALA A 289 24.81 51.01 57.82
C ALA A 289 25.51 51.04 59.20
N ILE A 290 25.08 50.21 60.15
CA ILE A 290 25.60 50.17 61.54
C ILE A 290 26.48 48.94 61.81
N ASP A 291 26.09 47.76 61.32
CA ASP A 291 26.71 46.47 61.67
C ASP A 291 27.21 45.68 60.43
N THR A 292 28.23 44.84 60.61
CA THR A 292 28.76 43.92 59.59
C THR A 292 28.16 42.51 59.72
N ILE A 293 28.18 41.73 58.62
CA ILE A 293 27.64 40.34 58.64
C ILE A 293 28.50 39.47 59.59
N SER A 294 27.88 38.93 60.63
CA SER A 294 28.51 37.98 61.57
C SER A 294 29.13 36.78 60.83
N PRO A 295 30.27 36.24 61.30
CA PRO A 295 30.80 34.96 60.82
C PRO A 295 29.80 33.80 60.85
N LEU A 296 28.83 33.81 61.77
CA LEU A 296 27.73 32.82 61.80
C LEU A 296 26.80 32.99 60.59
N ASN A 297 26.34 34.21 60.36
CA ASN A 297 25.46 34.56 59.25
C ASN A 297 26.11 34.25 57.88
N GLN A 298 27.41 34.49 57.74
CA GLN A 298 28.18 34.08 56.56
C GLN A 298 28.16 32.54 56.37
N LYS A 299 28.32 31.79 57.47
CA LYS A 299 28.33 30.32 57.47
C LYS A 299 26.96 29.71 57.19
N PHE A 300 25.87 30.28 57.71
CA PHE A 300 24.52 29.81 57.37
C PHE A 300 24.12 30.17 55.94
N SER A 301 24.55 31.33 55.42
CA SER A 301 24.39 31.65 53.99
C SER A 301 25.06 30.59 53.11
N GLN A 302 26.25 30.10 53.47
CA GLN A 302 26.91 28.99 52.77
C GLN A 302 26.08 27.70 52.85
N TYR A 303 25.59 27.32 54.04
CA TYR A 303 24.75 26.13 54.20
C TYR A 303 23.42 26.19 53.44
N LEU A 304 22.75 27.34 53.38
CA LEU A 304 21.54 27.50 52.55
C LEU A 304 21.85 27.32 51.05
N HIS A 305 22.99 27.85 50.60
CA HIS A 305 23.44 27.73 49.22
C HIS A 305 23.80 26.29 48.84
N GLU A 306 24.54 25.60 49.71
CA GLU A 306 24.88 24.18 49.56
C GLU A 306 23.63 23.30 49.59
N ASN A 307 22.69 23.55 50.51
CA ASN A 307 21.40 22.86 50.60
C ASN A 307 20.58 22.97 49.30
N ALA A 308 20.63 24.10 48.59
CA ALA A 308 19.97 24.24 47.29
C ALA A 308 20.52 23.28 46.21
N SER A 309 21.75 22.77 46.37
CA SER A 309 22.32 21.73 45.50
C SER A 309 21.82 20.32 45.85
N TYR A 310 21.60 20.01 47.13
CA TYR A 310 21.10 18.72 47.61
C TYR A 310 19.57 18.57 47.52
N VAL A 311 18.83 19.69 47.54
CA VAL A 311 17.36 19.71 47.44
C VAL A 311 16.87 19.51 46.00
N ARG A 312 17.70 19.78 44.98
CA ARG A 312 17.30 19.54 43.56
C ARG A 312 17.22 18.03 43.21
N PRO A 313 18.15 17.15 43.64
CA PRO A 313 18.06 15.69 43.47
C PRO A 313 17.23 15.00 44.57
N LEU A 314 16.03 15.50 44.89
CA LEU A 314 15.31 15.11 46.12
C LEU A 314 14.86 13.64 46.24
N GLU A 315 15.08 12.81 45.21
CA GLU A 315 14.87 11.36 45.31
C GLU A 315 15.93 10.69 46.23
N GLU A 316 17.10 11.33 46.40
CA GLU A 316 18.17 10.90 47.33
C GLU A 316 18.44 11.90 48.48
N GLY A 317 18.20 13.20 48.25
CA GLY A 317 18.64 14.28 49.15
C GLY A 317 17.95 14.43 50.51
N MET A 318 16.77 13.81 50.74
CA MET A 318 15.98 13.97 51.98
C MET A 318 16.74 13.57 53.26
N LEU A 319 17.64 12.59 53.17
CA LEU A 319 18.46 12.12 54.28
C LEU A 319 19.52 13.15 54.70
N HIS A 320 20.20 13.75 53.73
CA HIS A 320 21.33 14.64 53.99
C HIS A 320 20.90 16.07 54.32
N LEU A 321 19.73 16.50 53.81
CA LEU A 321 19.07 17.76 54.16
C LEU A 321 18.68 17.83 55.64
N PHE A 322 18.27 16.69 56.21
CA PHE A 322 17.94 16.63 57.63
C PHE A 322 19.17 16.88 58.50
N GLU A 323 20.31 16.28 58.15
CA GLU A 323 21.59 16.45 58.87
C GLU A 323 22.20 17.85 58.72
N SER A 324 21.78 18.64 57.72
CA SER A 324 22.26 20.01 57.50
C SER A 324 21.33 21.12 58.00
N ILE A 325 20.09 20.81 58.42
CA ILE A 325 19.19 21.73 59.14
C ILE A 325 19.19 21.35 60.64
N THR A 326 20.36 21.43 61.26
CA THR A 326 20.52 21.22 62.70
C THR A 326 19.82 22.32 63.51
N GLU A 327 19.31 21.94 64.68
CA GLU A 327 18.59 22.83 65.61
C GLU A 327 19.39 24.11 65.89
N ASP A 328 20.69 23.98 66.16
CA ASP A 328 21.60 25.08 66.46
C ASP A 328 21.61 26.18 65.38
N THR A 329 21.65 25.80 64.10
CA THR A 329 21.99 26.77 63.04
C THR A 329 20.86 27.76 62.75
N VAL A 330 19.60 27.35 62.91
CA VAL A 330 18.44 28.26 62.81
C VAL A 330 18.17 28.97 64.14
N THR A 331 18.50 28.33 65.27
CA THR A 331 18.33 28.92 66.61
C THR A 331 19.24 30.12 66.80
N VAL A 332 20.55 29.94 66.64
CA VAL A 332 21.56 30.98 66.96
C VAL A 332 21.42 32.19 66.03
N LEU A 333 20.85 32.03 64.83
CA LEU A 333 20.61 33.15 63.92
C LEU A 333 19.43 34.05 64.36
N LEU A 334 18.35 33.44 64.84
CA LEU A 334 17.26 34.19 65.47
C LEU A 334 17.69 34.78 66.82
N GLU A 335 18.70 34.20 67.48
CA GLU A 335 19.36 34.79 68.66
C GLU A 335 20.25 35.99 68.29
N GLU A 336 21.07 35.94 67.24
CA GLU A 336 21.83 37.12 66.74
C GLU A 336 20.88 38.27 66.36
N GLU A 337 19.74 37.99 65.71
CA GLU A 337 18.71 39.00 65.47
C GLU A 337 18.06 39.51 66.77
N CYS A 338 18.00 38.71 67.83
CA CYS A 338 17.54 39.13 69.15
C CYS A 338 18.58 39.95 69.93
N GLU A 339 19.86 39.86 69.58
CA GLU A 339 20.95 40.64 70.17
C GLU A 339 21.22 41.96 69.40
N SER A 340 20.77 42.07 68.15
CA SER A 340 20.89 43.29 67.34
C SER A 340 20.35 44.54 68.05
N SER A 341 21.08 45.65 67.91
CA SER A 341 20.74 46.98 68.43
C SER A 341 19.39 47.52 67.95
N LEU A 342 18.90 47.03 66.80
CA LEU A 342 17.62 47.40 66.18
C LEU A 342 16.43 46.56 66.70
N CYS A 343 16.67 45.55 67.54
CA CYS A 343 15.67 44.55 67.90
C CYS A 343 14.78 45.00 69.08
N THR A 344 13.55 45.42 68.75
CA THR A 344 12.51 45.79 69.73
C THR A 344 12.06 44.60 70.59
N SER A 345 11.44 44.86 71.74
CA SER A 345 10.88 43.80 72.60
C SER A 345 9.79 42.98 71.89
N ALA A 346 9.00 43.60 71.02
CA ALA A 346 7.98 42.92 70.22
C ALA A 346 8.61 42.02 69.14
N LEU A 347 9.66 42.50 68.45
CA LEU A 347 10.38 41.71 67.44
C LEU A 347 11.10 40.51 68.07
N ARG A 348 11.78 40.72 69.20
CA ARG A 348 12.43 39.67 70.01
C ARG A 348 11.44 38.57 70.43
N ALA A 349 10.21 38.93 70.78
CA ALA A 349 9.17 37.96 71.10
C ALA A 349 8.72 37.14 69.87
N ARG A 350 8.50 37.77 68.70
CA ARG A 350 8.18 37.05 67.46
C ARG A 350 9.33 36.14 67.00
N ASN A 351 10.58 36.56 67.16
CA ASN A 351 11.75 35.75 66.84
C ASN A 351 11.87 34.50 67.71
N LEU A 352 11.59 34.61 69.02
CA LEU A 352 11.59 33.45 69.92
C LEU A 352 10.47 32.45 69.58
N GLU A 353 9.27 32.92 69.24
CA GLU A 353 8.17 32.06 68.78
C GLU A 353 8.52 31.34 67.46
N LEU A 354 9.04 32.08 66.47
CA LEU A 354 9.48 31.53 65.19
C LEU A 354 10.60 30.50 65.36
N SER A 355 11.56 30.73 66.27
CA SER A 355 12.63 29.79 66.62
C SER A 355 12.03 28.49 67.18
N GLN A 356 11.10 28.57 68.14
CA GLN A 356 10.42 27.40 68.69
C GLN A 356 9.65 26.60 67.63
N ASP A 357 9.03 27.27 66.64
CA ASP A 357 8.34 26.57 65.55
C ASP A 357 9.29 25.89 64.57
N MET A 358 10.46 26.49 64.27
CA MET A 358 11.51 25.83 63.50
C MET A 358 12.04 24.58 64.21
N LYS A 359 12.21 24.61 65.54
CA LYS A 359 12.57 23.41 66.33
C LYS A 359 11.51 22.31 66.23
N LYS A 360 10.22 22.66 66.33
CA LYS A 360 9.11 21.70 66.11
C LYS A 360 9.14 21.11 64.70
N MET A 361 9.46 21.92 63.69
CA MET A 361 9.54 21.52 62.30
C MET A 361 10.65 20.48 62.07
N THR A 362 11.88 20.75 62.53
CA THR A 362 12.99 19.77 62.51
C THR A 362 12.58 18.48 63.21
N ALA A 363 12.01 18.58 64.42
CA ALA A 363 11.52 17.44 65.20
C ALA A 363 10.36 16.65 64.55
N VAL A 364 9.77 17.12 63.44
CA VAL A 364 8.84 16.34 62.60
C VAL A 364 9.53 15.71 61.40
N PHE A 365 10.57 16.35 60.84
CA PHE A 365 11.39 15.75 59.78
C PHE A 365 12.14 14.49 60.23
N GLU A 366 12.77 14.46 61.42
CA GLU A 366 13.39 13.22 61.96
C GLU A 366 12.37 12.08 62.15
N LYS A 367 11.13 12.41 62.56
CA LYS A 367 10.05 11.42 62.68
C LYS A 367 9.64 10.87 61.32
N LEU A 368 9.46 11.73 60.32
CA LEU A 368 9.16 11.33 58.95
C LEU A 368 10.28 10.48 58.35
N GLN A 369 11.54 10.90 58.49
CA GLN A 369 12.74 10.16 58.09
C GLN A 369 12.78 8.78 58.74
N THR A 370 12.55 8.68 60.05
CA THR A 370 12.51 7.41 60.79
C THR A 370 11.44 6.47 60.26
N TYR A 371 10.21 6.97 60.03
CA TYR A 371 9.13 6.15 59.48
C TYR A 371 9.37 5.74 58.02
N ILE A 372 9.97 6.62 57.20
CA ILE A 372 10.35 6.32 55.82
C ILE A 372 11.45 5.26 55.79
N ALA A 373 12.47 5.36 56.65
CA ALA A 373 13.52 4.37 56.79
C ALA A 373 12.96 2.99 57.20
N LEU A 374 12.02 2.94 58.14
CA LEU A 374 11.33 1.70 58.53
C LEU A 374 10.51 1.09 57.37
N LEU A 375 9.88 1.92 56.52
CA LEU A 375 9.15 1.46 55.34
C LEU A 375 10.09 1.04 54.19
N ALA A 376 11.31 1.58 54.13
CA ALA A 376 12.32 1.28 53.12
C ALA A 376 13.16 0.04 53.46
N LEU A 377 13.42 -0.22 54.74
CA LEU A 377 14.23 -1.35 55.25
C LEU A 377 13.89 -2.73 54.64
N PRO A 378 12.62 -3.10 54.39
CA PRO A 378 12.25 -4.33 53.67
C PRO A 378 12.79 -4.48 52.24
N SER A 379 13.39 -3.43 51.67
CA SER A 379 14.07 -3.45 50.37
C SER A 379 15.50 -4.01 50.43
N THR A 380 16.12 -3.98 51.62
CA THR A 380 17.47 -4.49 51.88
C THR A 380 17.47 -5.67 52.84
N GLU A 381 16.59 -5.67 53.85
CA GLU A 381 16.39 -6.74 54.83
C GLU A 381 14.91 -7.17 54.85
N PRO A 382 14.52 -8.24 54.12
CA PRO A 382 13.12 -8.59 53.87
C PRO A 382 12.22 -8.79 55.10
N ASP A 383 12.78 -9.12 56.26
CA ASP A 383 12.06 -9.35 57.52
C ASP A 383 12.12 -8.13 58.48
N GLY A 384 12.80 -7.04 58.09
CA GLY A 384 13.08 -5.88 58.96
C GLY A 384 11.87 -5.06 59.41
N LEU A 385 10.69 -5.23 58.80
CA LEU A 385 9.43 -4.68 59.29
C LEU A 385 8.30 -5.72 59.27
N LEU A 386 7.77 -6.06 60.44
CA LEU A 386 6.66 -7.01 60.57
C LEU A 386 5.37 -6.48 59.89
N ARG A 387 4.68 -7.34 59.14
CA ARG A 387 3.46 -7.02 58.35
C ARG A 387 2.38 -6.28 59.15
N THR A 388 2.21 -6.60 60.44
CA THR A 388 1.27 -5.93 61.35
C THR A 388 1.55 -4.44 61.52
N ASN A 389 2.83 -4.04 61.45
CA ASN A 389 3.28 -2.73 61.86
C ASN A 389 3.21 -1.71 60.71
N TYR A 390 3.18 -2.15 59.44
CA TYR A 390 3.04 -1.26 58.28
C TYR A 390 1.83 -0.33 58.37
N SER A 391 0.67 -0.84 58.82
CA SER A 391 -0.54 -0.01 58.98
C SER A 391 -0.30 1.11 59.99
N SER A 392 0.34 0.79 61.12
CA SER A 392 0.69 1.76 62.17
C SER A 392 1.76 2.76 61.70
N VAL A 393 2.80 2.30 61.00
CA VAL A 393 3.86 3.20 60.48
C VAL A 393 3.31 4.13 59.41
N LEU A 394 2.49 3.65 58.47
CA LEU A 394 1.80 4.51 57.49
C LEU A 394 0.85 5.51 58.18
N THR A 395 0.09 5.08 59.20
CA THR A 395 -0.76 5.99 59.98
C THR A 395 0.08 7.08 60.68
N ASN A 396 1.25 6.71 61.22
CA ASN A 396 2.17 7.65 61.86
C ASN A 396 2.83 8.63 60.86
N VAL A 397 3.11 8.20 59.63
CA VAL A 397 3.52 9.09 58.53
C VAL A 397 2.41 10.11 58.25
N GLY A 398 1.16 9.66 58.10
CA GLY A 398 0.01 10.55 57.90
C GLY A 398 -0.16 11.58 59.02
N ALA A 399 -0.05 11.14 60.28
CA ALA A 399 -0.10 12.02 61.45
C ALA A 399 1.04 13.04 61.48
N ALA A 400 2.28 12.61 61.17
CA ALA A 400 3.44 13.50 61.11
C ALA A 400 3.34 14.53 59.97
N LEU A 401 2.78 14.15 58.81
CA LEU A 401 2.52 15.08 57.70
C LEU A 401 1.49 16.16 58.07
N HIS A 402 0.43 15.82 58.82
CA HIS A 402 -0.49 16.84 59.35
C HIS A 402 0.19 17.74 60.40
N GLY A 403 1.00 17.16 61.29
CA GLY A 403 1.80 17.93 62.25
C GLY A 403 2.73 18.94 61.57
N PHE A 404 3.41 18.54 60.48
CA PHE A 404 4.21 19.45 59.65
C PHE A 404 3.37 20.58 59.05
N HIS A 405 2.19 20.27 58.48
CA HIS A 405 1.27 21.26 57.93
C HIS A 405 0.78 22.27 58.99
N ASP A 406 0.48 21.83 60.21
CA ASP A 406 0.05 22.72 61.29
C ASP A 406 1.20 23.61 61.80
N ILE A 407 2.41 23.07 61.99
CA ILE A 407 3.61 23.87 62.32
C ILE A 407 3.89 24.91 61.22
N MET A 408 3.74 24.54 59.94
CA MET A 408 3.90 25.47 58.82
C MET A 408 2.88 26.61 58.83
N LYS A 409 1.67 26.44 59.40
CA LYS A 409 0.72 27.55 59.60
C LYS A 409 1.21 28.51 60.67
N ASP A 410 1.72 27.99 61.79
CA ASP A 410 2.27 28.82 62.86
C ASP A 410 3.53 29.58 62.41
N ILE A 411 4.44 28.93 61.68
CA ILE A 411 5.57 29.60 61.00
C ILE A 411 5.06 30.72 60.08
N SER A 412 4.07 30.45 59.22
CA SER A 412 3.50 31.46 58.31
C SER A 412 2.87 32.64 59.06
N LYS A 413 2.20 32.38 60.18
CA LYS A 413 1.55 33.37 61.04
C LYS A 413 2.57 34.23 61.78
N HIS A 414 3.56 33.61 62.43
CA HIS A 414 4.57 34.33 63.19
C HIS A 414 5.55 35.08 62.29
N TYR A 415 5.89 34.54 61.11
CA TYR A 415 6.69 35.27 60.12
C TYR A 415 5.94 36.47 59.52
N SER A 416 4.65 36.34 59.20
CA SER A 416 3.81 37.46 58.74
C SER A 416 3.76 38.62 59.75
N GLN A 417 3.60 38.28 61.04
CA GLN A 417 3.61 39.26 62.13
C GLN A 417 5.00 39.88 62.36
N LYS A 418 6.07 39.08 62.26
CA LYS A 418 7.46 39.55 62.28
C LYS A 418 7.73 40.56 61.17
N ALA A 419 7.41 40.20 59.92
CA ALA A 419 7.61 41.06 58.76
C ALA A 419 6.85 42.39 58.89
N THR A 420 5.62 42.37 59.40
CA THR A 420 4.84 43.59 59.68
C THR A 420 5.58 44.53 60.64
N ILE A 421 6.09 44.00 61.76
CA ILE A 421 6.87 44.79 62.75
C ILE A 421 8.19 45.29 62.15
N GLU A 422 8.85 44.50 61.29
CA GLU A 422 10.07 44.91 60.59
C GLU A 422 9.80 46.04 59.59
N HIS A 423 8.66 46.03 58.88
CA HIS A 423 8.30 47.06 57.90
C HIS A 423 7.90 48.39 58.57
N GLU A 424 7.55 48.37 59.86
CA GLU A 424 7.29 49.57 60.68
C GLU A 424 8.58 50.22 61.24
N LEU A 425 9.75 49.61 61.08
CA LEU A 425 11.02 50.18 61.56
C LEU A 425 11.52 51.33 60.64
N PRO A 426 11.98 52.47 61.19
CA PRO A 426 12.55 53.56 60.40
C PRO A 426 13.80 53.21 59.59
N THR A 427 14.42 52.06 59.84
CA THR A 427 15.60 51.53 59.12
C THR A 427 15.23 50.48 58.05
N ALA A 428 13.95 50.15 57.86
CA ALA A 428 13.53 49.15 56.89
C ALA A 428 13.80 49.60 55.45
N THR A 429 14.65 48.87 54.73
CA THR A 429 14.91 49.17 53.31
C THR A 429 13.92 48.47 52.39
N GLN A 430 13.70 49.04 51.21
CA GLN A 430 12.86 48.42 50.18
C GLN A 430 13.35 47.01 49.78
N LYS A 431 14.65 46.72 49.91
CA LYS A 431 15.18 45.36 49.71
C LYS A 431 14.63 44.41 50.77
N LEU A 432 14.79 44.75 52.06
CA LEU A 432 14.30 43.94 53.18
C LEU A 432 12.80 43.66 53.05
N ILE A 433 12.01 44.70 52.76
CA ILE A 433 10.55 44.58 52.56
C ILE A 433 10.23 43.58 51.44
N THR A 434 10.86 43.76 50.26
CA THR A 434 10.63 42.88 49.10
C THR A 434 11.09 41.44 49.37
N THR A 435 12.18 41.25 50.12
CA THR A 435 12.67 39.91 50.50
C THR A 435 11.76 39.25 51.54
N ASN A 436 11.23 40.00 52.52
CA ASN A 436 10.24 39.52 53.48
C ASN A 436 8.94 39.07 52.77
N ASP A 437 8.46 39.81 51.77
CA ASP A 437 7.30 39.42 50.95
C ASP A 437 7.57 38.12 50.16
N CYS A 438 8.77 37.97 49.58
CA CYS A 438 9.20 36.74 48.89
C CYS A 438 9.32 35.54 49.83
N ILE A 439 9.83 35.73 51.06
CA ILE A 439 9.87 34.68 52.08
C ILE A 439 8.45 34.30 52.51
N LEU A 440 7.60 35.27 52.83
CA LEU A 440 6.22 35.01 53.25
C LEU A 440 5.43 34.28 52.17
N SER A 441 5.58 34.67 50.90
CA SER A 441 5.02 33.95 49.75
C SER A 441 5.51 32.49 49.67
N SER A 442 6.81 32.26 49.88
CA SER A 442 7.41 30.92 49.87
C SER A 442 6.95 30.06 51.05
N VAL A 443 6.84 30.64 52.25
CA VAL A 443 6.30 29.98 53.45
C VAL A 443 4.83 29.61 53.24
N VAL A 444 4.00 30.51 52.70
CA VAL A 444 2.60 30.22 52.36
C VAL A 444 2.51 29.10 51.30
N ALA A 445 3.37 29.10 50.29
CA ALA A 445 3.44 28.02 49.30
C ALA A 445 3.81 26.67 49.96
N LEU A 446 4.79 26.67 50.88
CA LEU A 446 5.24 25.50 51.63
C LEU A 446 4.13 24.96 52.56
N THR A 447 3.39 25.83 53.25
CA THR A 447 2.21 25.47 54.06
C THR A 447 1.13 24.80 53.21
N ASN A 448 0.80 25.38 52.05
CA ASN A 448 -0.18 24.81 51.12
C ASN A 448 0.31 23.46 50.53
N GLY A 449 1.60 23.33 50.25
CA GLY A 449 2.22 22.06 49.84
C GLY A 449 2.10 20.97 50.91
N ALA A 450 2.44 21.30 52.16
CA ALA A 450 2.28 20.40 53.30
C ALA A 450 0.82 19.93 53.47
N GLY A 451 -0.14 20.84 53.39
CA GLY A 451 -1.58 20.53 53.48
C GLY A 451 -2.08 19.63 52.36
N LYS A 452 -1.64 19.88 51.11
CA LYS A 452 -1.90 18.98 49.96
C LYS A 452 -1.37 17.58 50.23
N ILE A 453 -0.11 17.44 50.65
CA ILE A 453 0.53 16.14 50.90
C ILE A 453 -0.16 15.38 52.04
N ALA A 454 -0.39 16.03 53.19
CA ALA A 454 -1.00 15.39 54.35
C ALA A 454 -2.42 14.89 54.08
N SER A 455 -3.24 15.70 53.41
CA SER A 455 -4.60 15.32 53.00
C SER A 455 -4.60 14.24 51.92
N PHE A 456 -3.76 14.35 50.88
CA PHE A 456 -3.58 13.33 49.85
C PHE A 456 -3.17 11.98 50.45
N PHE A 457 -2.18 11.96 51.34
CA PHE A 457 -1.66 10.74 51.95
C PHE A 457 -2.75 10.06 52.79
N SER A 458 -3.45 10.84 53.63
CA SER A 458 -4.56 10.34 54.46
C SER A 458 -5.71 9.77 53.62
N ASN A 459 -6.12 10.49 52.58
CA ASN A 459 -7.21 10.08 51.68
C ASN A 459 -6.88 8.82 50.83
N ASN A 460 -5.61 8.41 50.79
CA ASN A 460 -5.16 7.21 50.09
C ASN A 460 -4.56 6.15 51.04
N LEU A 461 -4.64 6.32 52.36
CA LEU A 461 -4.05 5.41 53.35
C LEU A 461 -4.53 3.96 53.17
N ASP A 462 -5.83 3.74 52.99
CA ASP A 462 -6.41 2.42 52.69
C ASP A 462 -5.87 1.82 51.39
N TYR A 463 -5.58 2.64 50.38
CA TYR A 463 -4.99 2.18 49.13
C TYR A 463 -3.53 1.79 49.29
N PHE A 464 -2.75 2.52 50.10
CA PHE A 464 -1.38 2.14 50.43
C PHE A 464 -1.35 0.82 51.21
N ILE A 465 -2.16 0.70 52.28
CA ILE A 465 -2.30 -0.53 53.08
C ILE A 465 -2.75 -1.72 52.21
N ALA A 466 -3.73 -1.53 51.32
CA ALA A 466 -4.16 -2.58 50.40
C ALA A 466 -3.09 -2.95 49.37
N SER A 467 -2.29 -1.99 48.88
CA SER A 467 -1.25 -2.22 47.87
C SER A 467 -0.08 -3.07 48.35
N LEU A 468 0.14 -3.16 49.67
CA LEU A 468 1.09 -4.09 50.30
C LEU A 468 0.70 -5.57 50.11
N SER A 469 -0.53 -5.87 49.68
CA SER A 469 -1.00 -7.24 49.44
C SER A 469 -1.14 -7.53 47.94
N TYR A 470 -0.01 -7.81 47.29
CA TYR A 470 0.00 -8.41 45.94
C TYR A 470 -0.56 -9.83 45.99
N GLY A 471 -1.84 -9.99 45.64
CA GLY A 471 -2.54 -11.28 45.57
C GLY A 471 -3.99 -11.16 45.08
N PRO A 472 -4.65 -12.27 44.72
CA PRO A 472 -6.07 -12.26 44.43
C PRO A 472 -6.88 -12.01 45.72
N LYS A 473 -7.98 -11.25 45.63
CA LYS A 473 -8.79 -10.77 46.78
C LYS A 473 -9.33 -11.84 47.76
N ALA A 474 -9.23 -13.13 47.43
CA ALA A 474 -9.67 -14.24 48.26
C ALA A 474 -8.51 -15.01 48.94
N ALA A 475 -7.24 -14.70 48.63
CA ALA A 475 -6.08 -15.31 49.26
C ALA A 475 -5.51 -14.37 50.34
N SER A 476 -5.45 -14.84 51.58
CA SER A 476 -4.86 -14.11 52.73
C SER A 476 -3.32 -14.10 52.74
N GLY A 477 -2.70 -14.97 51.92
CA GLY A 477 -1.26 -15.12 51.78
C GLY A 477 -0.58 -13.86 51.23
N PHE A 478 0.47 -13.41 51.92
CA PHE A 478 1.40 -12.41 51.43
C PHE A 478 2.42 -13.08 50.49
N ILE A 479 2.79 -12.39 49.40
CA ILE A 479 3.86 -12.84 48.51
C ILE A 479 5.13 -12.09 48.90
N SER A 480 6.20 -12.82 49.23
CA SER A 480 7.47 -12.24 49.70
C SER A 480 8.09 -11.29 48.67
N PRO A 481 8.96 -10.33 49.05
CA PRO A 481 9.60 -9.41 48.11
C PRO A 481 10.33 -10.13 46.97
N LEU A 482 11.01 -11.24 47.28
CA LEU A 482 11.72 -12.07 46.30
C LEU A 482 10.75 -12.73 45.31
N SER A 483 9.62 -13.25 45.78
CA SER A 483 8.56 -13.79 44.92
C SER A 483 7.83 -12.69 44.14
N ALA A 484 7.74 -11.47 44.67
CA ALA A 484 7.15 -10.32 43.98
C ALA A 484 8.04 -9.83 42.81
N GLU A 485 9.36 -9.74 42.98
CA GLU A 485 10.26 -9.49 41.84
C GLU A 485 10.24 -10.65 40.83
N CYS A 486 10.19 -11.90 41.30
CA CYS A 486 10.02 -13.05 40.42
C CYS A 486 8.73 -12.93 39.56
N MET A 487 7.59 -12.59 40.19
CA MET A 487 6.34 -12.27 39.47
C MET A 487 6.49 -11.07 38.53
N LEU A 488 7.23 -10.02 38.90
CA LEU A 488 7.49 -8.88 38.02
C LEU A 488 8.31 -9.29 36.80
N GLN A 489 9.28 -10.21 36.93
CA GLN A 489 10.00 -10.78 35.79
C GLN A 489 9.09 -11.63 34.91
N TYR A 490 8.23 -12.46 35.48
CA TYR A 490 7.21 -13.19 34.69
C TYR A 490 6.21 -12.24 34.02
N LYS A 491 5.80 -11.14 34.67
CA LYS A 491 4.95 -10.08 34.10
C LYS A 491 5.65 -9.33 32.97
N LYS A 492 6.95 -9.02 33.10
CA LYS A 492 7.80 -8.45 32.02
C LYS A 492 7.88 -9.42 30.83
N LYS A 493 8.15 -10.71 31.07
CA LYS A 493 8.17 -11.79 30.04
C LYS A 493 6.82 -11.96 29.35
N ALA A 494 5.72 -12.01 30.09
CA ALA A 494 4.37 -12.12 29.57
C ALA A 494 3.96 -10.89 28.74
N ALA A 495 4.34 -9.68 29.16
CA ALA A 495 4.11 -8.46 28.37
C ALA A 495 4.90 -8.47 27.04
N ALA A 496 6.14 -8.97 27.04
CA ALA A 496 6.93 -9.17 25.83
C ALA A 496 6.30 -10.22 24.91
N TYR A 497 5.84 -11.36 25.46
CA TYR A 497 5.13 -12.40 24.71
C TYR A 497 3.84 -11.87 24.07
N MET A 498 3.01 -11.13 24.82
CA MET A 498 1.80 -10.47 24.27
C MET A 498 2.12 -9.42 23.20
N LYS A 499 3.28 -8.75 23.27
CA LYS A 499 3.77 -7.85 22.20
C LYS A 499 4.19 -8.63 20.95
N SER A 500 4.79 -9.81 21.11
CA SER A 500 5.13 -10.71 20.00
C SER A 500 3.89 -11.34 19.35
N LEU A 501 2.86 -11.70 20.13
CA LEU A 501 1.58 -12.19 19.58
C LEU A 501 0.89 -11.15 18.68
N ARG A 502 0.96 -9.85 19.02
CA ARG A 502 0.45 -8.79 18.12
C ARG A 502 1.19 -8.73 16.78
N LYS A 503 2.50 -9.04 16.74
CA LYS A 503 3.23 -9.17 15.46
C LYS A 503 2.70 -10.34 14.64
N VAL A 504 2.37 -11.47 15.28
CA VAL A 504 1.77 -12.63 14.61
C VAL A 504 0.41 -12.26 14.02
N GLN A 505 -0.44 -11.56 14.78
CA GLN A 505 -1.72 -11.05 14.29
C GLN A 505 -1.54 -10.13 13.08
N GLN A 506 -0.60 -9.17 13.13
CA GLN A 506 -0.30 -8.27 12.02
C GLN A 506 0.21 -8.99 10.76
N SER A 507 0.97 -10.09 10.91
CA SER A 507 1.37 -10.92 9.77
C SER A 507 0.22 -11.77 9.21
N LEU A 508 -0.72 -12.24 10.03
CA LEU A 508 -1.95 -12.90 9.56
C LEU A 508 -2.85 -11.91 8.79
N GLU A 509 -3.00 -10.67 9.28
CA GLU A 509 -3.68 -9.59 8.57
C GLU A 509 -2.98 -9.24 7.24
N LYS A 510 -1.64 -9.31 7.18
CA LYS A 510 -0.88 -9.13 5.92
C LYS A 510 -1.08 -10.31 4.95
N ILE A 511 -1.10 -11.54 5.45
CA ILE A 511 -1.38 -12.73 4.63
C ILE A 511 -2.77 -12.61 3.98
N SER A 512 -3.81 -12.29 4.76
CA SER A 512 -5.18 -12.17 4.20
C SER A 512 -5.31 -11.07 3.13
N LYS A 513 -4.53 -9.98 3.23
CA LYS A 513 -4.45 -8.95 2.19
C LYS A 513 -3.73 -9.43 0.93
N LEU A 514 -2.57 -10.08 1.09
CA LEU A 514 -1.82 -10.65 -0.04
C LEU A 514 -2.58 -11.79 -0.74
N GLU A 515 -3.43 -12.53 -0.03
CA GLU A 515 -4.37 -13.50 -0.61
C GLU A 515 -5.41 -12.81 -1.50
N GLN A 516 -6.05 -11.73 -1.02
CA GLN A 516 -7.00 -10.92 -1.79
C GLN A 516 -6.34 -10.26 -3.01
N GLU A 517 -5.13 -9.70 -2.85
CA GLU A 517 -4.35 -9.12 -3.95
C GLU A 517 -3.97 -10.19 -5.00
N LYS A 518 -3.58 -11.39 -4.56
CA LYS A 518 -3.30 -12.52 -5.46
C LYS A 518 -4.55 -12.96 -6.23
N GLU A 519 -5.71 -13.08 -5.56
CA GLU A 519 -6.98 -13.41 -6.22
C GLU A 519 -7.36 -12.34 -7.25
N HIS A 520 -7.25 -11.05 -6.89
CA HIS A 520 -7.47 -9.93 -7.79
C HIS A 520 -6.58 -9.99 -9.04
N TRP A 521 -5.26 -10.13 -8.89
CA TRP A 521 -4.35 -10.19 -10.04
C TRP A 521 -4.53 -11.46 -10.87
N MET A 522 -4.94 -12.57 -10.26
CA MET A 522 -5.29 -13.80 -10.97
C MET A 522 -6.56 -13.62 -11.82
N LEU A 523 -7.58 -12.93 -11.30
CA LEU A 523 -8.81 -12.61 -12.03
C LEU A 523 -8.53 -11.63 -13.18
N GLU A 524 -7.74 -10.56 -12.96
CA GLU A 524 -7.33 -9.67 -14.05
C GLU A 524 -6.47 -10.38 -15.11
N ALA A 525 -5.57 -11.29 -14.72
CA ALA A 525 -4.83 -12.11 -15.68
C ALA A 525 -5.76 -13.01 -16.54
N GLN A 526 -6.82 -13.56 -15.94
CA GLN A 526 -7.86 -14.31 -16.67
C GLN A 526 -8.68 -13.40 -17.59
N LEU A 527 -9.10 -12.21 -17.12
CA LEU A 527 -9.84 -11.23 -17.92
C LEU A 527 -8.99 -10.73 -19.09
N ALA A 528 -7.71 -10.41 -18.88
CA ALA A 528 -6.76 -10.03 -19.94
C ALA A 528 -6.58 -11.15 -20.98
N LYS A 529 -6.46 -12.42 -20.53
CA LYS A 529 -6.42 -13.58 -21.43
C LYS A 529 -7.70 -13.72 -22.26
N ILE A 530 -8.87 -13.55 -21.66
CA ILE A 530 -10.17 -13.61 -22.35
C ILE A 530 -10.35 -12.42 -23.32
N LYS A 531 -9.88 -11.21 -22.97
CA LYS A 531 -9.83 -10.05 -23.87
C LYS A 531 -8.95 -10.35 -25.09
N LEU A 532 -7.75 -10.90 -24.88
CA LEU A 532 -6.81 -11.29 -25.92
C LEU A 532 -7.37 -12.38 -26.85
N GLU A 533 -7.96 -13.44 -26.30
CA GLU A 533 -8.60 -14.52 -27.06
C GLU A 533 -9.76 -14.02 -27.92
N LYS A 534 -10.62 -13.14 -27.37
CA LYS A 534 -11.71 -12.50 -28.13
C LYS A 534 -11.22 -11.59 -29.25
N GLU A 535 -10.12 -10.85 -29.05
CA GLU A 535 -9.57 -9.98 -30.09
C GLU A 535 -8.85 -10.79 -31.19
N ASN A 536 -8.12 -11.85 -30.82
CA ASN A 536 -7.52 -12.78 -31.78
C ASN A 536 -8.60 -13.53 -32.59
N GLN A 537 -9.72 -13.90 -31.97
CA GLN A 537 -10.87 -14.46 -32.69
C GLN A 537 -11.47 -13.45 -33.68
N ARG A 538 -11.64 -12.17 -33.29
CA ARG A 538 -12.07 -11.08 -34.20
C ARG A 538 -11.12 -10.89 -35.39
N ILE A 539 -9.81 -11.01 -35.17
CA ILE A 539 -8.80 -10.97 -36.25
C ILE A 539 -8.98 -12.15 -37.19
N ALA A 540 -9.13 -13.37 -36.66
CA ALA A 540 -9.36 -14.58 -37.45
C ALA A 540 -10.67 -14.53 -38.26
N ASP A 541 -11.75 -14.01 -37.68
CA ASP A 541 -13.04 -13.92 -38.36
C ASP A 541 -13.09 -12.77 -39.40
N LYS A 542 -12.39 -11.65 -39.17
CA LYS A 542 -12.15 -10.66 -40.23
C LYS A 542 -11.39 -11.30 -41.41
N LEU A 543 -10.32 -12.04 -41.15
CA LEU A 543 -9.53 -12.71 -42.19
C LEU A 543 -10.37 -13.72 -43.00
N LYS A 544 -11.20 -14.53 -42.33
CA LYS A 544 -12.14 -15.44 -43.02
C LYS A 544 -13.13 -14.66 -43.89
N ASN A 545 -13.77 -13.63 -43.36
CA ASN A 545 -14.79 -12.87 -44.10
C ASN A 545 -14.19 -12.18 -45.33
N THR A 546 -12.95 -11.66 -45.25
CA THR A 546 -12.22 -11.15 -46.43
C THR A 546 -11.97 -12.25 -47.46
N SER A 547 -11.60 -13.47 -47.04
CA SER A 547 -11.40 -14.60 -47.97
C SER A 547 -12.70 -15.12 -48.60
N SER A 548 -13.84 -15.03 -47.92
CA SER A 548 -15.14 -15.50 -48.42
C SER A 548 -15.86 -14.47 -49.30
N GLY A 549 -15.65 -13.17 -49.08
CA GLY A 549 -16.26 -12.11 -49.90
C GLY A 549 -15.77 -12.07 -51.35
N GLN A 550 -14.64 -12.73 -51.65
CA GLN A 550 -13.95 -12.64 -52.94
C GLN A 550 -14.51 -13.56 -54.05
N LEU A 551 -15.65 -14.23 -53.81
CA LEU A 551 -16.20 -15.27 -54.71
C LEU A 551 -17.70 -15.16 -55.04
N VAL A 552 -18.41 -14.12 -54.56
CA VAL A 552 -19.88 -14.00 -54.72
C VAL A 552 -20.33 -12.64 -55.31
N GLY A 553 -19.44 -11.65 -55.40
CA GLY A 553 -19.75 -10.27 -55.81
C GLY A 553 -19.98 -10.01 -57.30
N LEU A 554 -20.66 -10.91 -58.04
CA LEU A 554 -20.94 -10.76 -59.48
C LEU A 554 -22.38 -11.17 -59.87
N ALA A 555 -23.38 -10.74 -59.08
CA ALA A 555 -24.78 -10.75 -59.50
C ALA A 555 -25.60 -9.63 -58.82
N GLN A 556 -26.50 -9.01 -59.59
CA GLN A 556 -27.60 -8.15 -59.15
C GLN A 556 -27.24 -6.90 -58.30
N GLU A 557 -26.88 -5.81 -59.00
CA GLU A 557 -27.24 -4.45 -58.57
C GLU A 557 -28.30 -3.91 -59.54
N ASN A 558 -29.57 -3.83 -59.11
CA ASN A 558 -30.62 -2.94 -59.65
C ASN A 558 -32.00 -3.19 -59.01
N ALA A 559 -32.51 -2.24 -58.22
CA ALA A 559 -33.93 -1.85 -58.20
C ALA A 559 -34.20 -0.64 -57.27
N ALA A 560 -35.02 0.30 -57.76
CA ALA A 560 -35.88 1.24 -57.01
C ALA A 560 -35.27 2.22 -55.98
N VAL A 561 -35.17 3.48 -56.41
CA VAL A 561 -35.20 4.69 -55.55
C VAL A 561 -36.64 5.02 -55.16
N SER A 562 -36.90 5.49 -53.94
CA SER A 562 -38.10 6.27 -53.54
C SER A 562 -37.83 7.07 -52.25
N ASN A 563 -38.59 8.14 -52.01
CA ASN A 563 -38.20 9.22 -51.09
C ASN A 563 -39.31 9.61 -50.08
N ALA A 564 -38.86 10.22 -48.98
CA ALA A 564 -39.53 11.24 -48.16
C ALA A 564 -40.72 10.92 -47.20
N ALA A 565 -40.48 11.28 -45.93
CA ALA A 565 -41.31 12.09 -45.02
C ALA A 565 -42.59 11.53 -44.35
N GLY A 566 -42.59 11.66 -43.02
CA GLY A 566 -43.71 11.49 -42.09
C GLY A 566 -43.20 11.70 -40.65
N GLN A 567 -43.94 12.40 -39.78
CA GLN A 567 -43.47 12.86 -38.47
C GLN A 567 -44.29 12.29 -37.29
N ASP A 568 -43.74 12.46 -36.08
CA ASP A 568 -44.41 12.48 -34.76
C ASP A 568 -44.94 11.12 -34.21
N GLU A 569 -44.96 10.83 -32.89
CA GLU A 569 -44.44 11.60 -31.75
C GLU A 569 -43.90 10.71 -30.60
N ALA A 570 -43.52 11.35 -29.49
CA ALA A 570 -42.70 10.84 -28.39
C ALA A 570 -43.22 9.64 -27.57
N THR A 571 -42.28 8.86 -27.02
CA THR A 571 -42.20 8.63 -25.56
C THR A 571 -40.83 8.11 -25.15
N ALA A 572 -40.01 8.94 -24.50
CA ALA A 572 -38.66 8.57 -24.07
C ALA A 572 -38.61 8.25 -22.57
N LYS A 573 -37.96 7.12 -22.22
CA LYS A 573 -37.43 6.85 -20.88
C LYS A 573 -35.94 6.53 -20.98
N ALA A 574 -35.11 7.56 -20.78
CA ALA A 574 -33.67 7.38 -20.65
C ALA A 574 -33.33 6.88 -19.24
N VAL A 575 -32.37 5.96 -19.15
CA VAL A 575 -31.65 5.62 -17.92
C VAL A 575 -30.18 5.75 -18.25
N SER A 576 -29.51 6.72 -17.62
CA SER A 576 -28.09 7.04 -17.83
C SER A 576 -27.27 6.72 -16.59
N GLU A 577 -26.04 6.24 -16.80
CA GLU A 577 -25.12 5.84 -15.74
C GLU A 577 -24.62 7.03 -14.90
N PRO A 578 -24.40 6.86 -13.58
CA PRO A 578 -23.78 7.88 -12.75
C PRO A 578 -22.24 7.79 -12.82
N ILE A 579 -21.61 8.81 -13.39
CA ILE A 579 -20.16 9.00 -13.35
C ILE A 579 -19.74 9.40 -11.92
N GLN A 580 -18.70 8.75 -11.38
CA GLN A 580 -18.10 9.14 -10.11
C GLN A 580 -17.07 10.26 -10.31
N SER A 581 -17.25 11.38 -9.62
CA SER A 581 -16.30 12.50 -9.59
C SER A 581 -15.74 12.69 -8.18
N THR A 582 -14.41 12.81 -8.07
CA THR A 582 -13.68 13.06 -6.82
C THR A 582 -13.51 14.55 -6.55
N SER A 583 -13.90 15.06 -5.37
CA SER A 583 -13.28 16.27 -4.78
C SER A 583 -13.54 16.43 -3.27
N LEU A 584 -12.88 17.43 -2.69
CA LEU A 584 -12.60 17.68 -1.28
C LEU A 584 -13.80 18.11 -0.40
N ILE A 585 -13.69 17.74 0.89
CA ILE A 585 -13.95 18.52 2.12
C ILE A 585 -15.14 19.50 2.14
N GLY A 586 -16.13 19.18 2.99
CA GLY A 586 -17.14 20.08 3.57
C GLY A 586 -17.96 19.32 4.62
N THR A 587 -18.61 19.93 5.61
CA THR A 587 -18.65 21.34 6.07
C THR A 587 -18.97 21.33 7.58
N LEU A 588 -18.32 22.18 8.39
CA LEU A 588 -18.56 22.20 9.85
C LEU A 588 -19.74 23.13 10.21
N THR A 589 -20.95 22.59 10.23
CA THR A 589 -22.16 23.33 10.61
C THR A 589 -22.19 23.58 12.13
N ARG A 590 -22.08 24.85 12.54
CA ARG A 590 -22.51 25.29 13.88
C ARG A 590 -23.99 25.65 13.84
N THR A 591 -24.77 25.12 14.76
CA THR A 591 -26.10 25.65 15.13
C THR A 591 -26.08 26.05 16.60
N SER A 592 -26.72 27.18 16.91
CA SER A 592 -26.87 27.71 18.28
C SER A 592 -27.92 26.94 19.09
N ASP A 593 -27.92 27.18 20.40
CA ASP A 593 -28.82 26.53 21.37
C ASP A 593 -30.32 26.79 21.16
N SER A 594 -31.12 25.99 21.86
CA SER A 594 -32.57 26.12 22.10
C SER A 594 -33.50 25.66 20.97
N GLU A 595 -33.73 24.34 20.91
CA GLU A 595 -35.04 23.75 21.23
C GLU A 595 -34.88 22.26 21.57
N VAL A 596 -35.81 21.68 22.35
CA VAL A 596 -35.66 20.32 22.91
C VAL A 596 -36.20 19.27 21.91
N PRO A 597 -35.37 18.37 21.35
CA PRO A 597 -35.85 17.32 20.46
C PRO A 597 -36.50 16.18 21.24
N ASP A 598 -37.60 15.67 20.70
CA ASP A 598 -38.40 14.59 21.28
C ASP A 598 -37.59 13.32 21.59
N VAL A 599 -37.81 12.75 22.78
CA VAL A 599 -37.02 11.64 23.31
C VAL A 599 -37.31 10.34 22.58
N GLU A 600 -38.58 10.08 22.23
CA GLU A 600 -38.99 8.85 21.53
C GLU A 600 -38.33 8.75 20.14
N SER A 601 -38.29 9.85 19.40
CA SER A 601 -37.60 9.97 18.10
C SER A 601 -36.11 9.60 18.19
N ARG A 602 -35.43 10.04 19.25
CA ARG A 602 -34.03 9.71 19.51
C ARG A 602 -33.84 8.22 19.85
N GLU A 603 -34.75 7.65 20.65
CA GLU A 603 -34.67 6.25 21.07
C GLU A 603 -34.97 5.28 19.90
N ASP A 604 -35.95 5.58 19.05
CA ASP A 604 -36.20 4.79 17.84
C ASP A 604 -35.05 4.89 16.82
N LEU A 605 -34.38 6.04 16.69
CA LEU A 605 -33.19 6.15 15.83
C LEU A 605 -32.03 5.28 16.35
N ILE A 606 -31.80 5.27 17.67
CA ILE A 606 -30.80 4.41 18.34
C ILE A 606 -31.15 2.93 18.17
N LYS A 607 -32.41 2.56 18.39
CA LYS A 607 -32.94 1.19 18.24
C LYS A 607 -32.83 0.68 16.80
N ASN A 608 -33.17 1.50 15.82
CA ASN A 608 -33.01 1.18 14.40
C ASN A 608 -31.53 0.99 14.02
N HIS A 609 -30.62 1.84 14.52
CA HIS A 609 -29.17 1.67 14.31
C HIS A 609 -28.67 0.35 14.89
N TYR A 610 -29.03 0.00 16.13
CA TYR A 610 -28.62 -1.27 16.74
C TYR A 610 -29.27 -2.49 16.06
N MET A 611 -30.54 -2.43 15.65
CA MET A 611 -31.17 -3.50 14.86
C MET A 611 -30.45 -3.73 13.53
N ALA A 612 -30.15 -2.67 12.77
CA ALA A 612 -29.40 -2.77 11.52
C ALA A 612 -28.01 -3.40 11.76
N ARG A 613 -27.30 -2.98 12.81
CA ARG A 613 -25.98 -3.52 13.17
C ARG A 613 -26.04 -4.97 13.63
N ILE A 614 -27.09 -5.40 14.32
CA ILE A 614 -27.32 -6.81 14.69
C ILE A 614 -27.54 -7.67 13.43
N VAL A 615 -28.34 -7.20 12.46
CA VAL A 615 -28.57 -7.91 11.19
C VAL A 615 -27.27 -8.02 10.38
N GLU A 616 -26.49 -6.94 10.30
CA GLU A 616 -25.19 -6.91 9.63
C GLU A 616 -24.20 -7.92 10.24
N LEU A 617 -24.05 -7.90 11.56
CA LEU A 617 -23.16 -8.83 12.29
C LEU A 617 -23.64 -10.28 12.19
N THR A 618 -24.95 -10.53 12.18
CA THR A 618 -25.52 -11.87 11.99
C THR A 618 -25.19 -12.42 10.60
N SER A 619 -25.28 -11.58 9.57
CA SER A 619 -24.91 -11.93 8.19
C SER A 619 -23.40 -12.22 8.06
N GLN A 620 -22.56 -11.39 8.68
CA GLN A 620 -21.10 -11.60 8.72
C GLN A 620 -20.72 -12.90 9.42
N LEU A 621 -21.39 -13.26 10.53
CA LEU A 621 -21.19 -14.53 11.23
C LEU A 621 -21.58 -15.73 10.36
N GLN A 622 -22.76 -15.72 9.73
CA GLN A 622 -23.20 -16.78 8.82
C GLN A 622 -22.24 -16.97 7.62
N LEU A 623 -21.70 -15.87 7.09
CA LEU A 623 -20.70 -15.91 6.02
C LEU A 623 -19.37 -16.52 6.51
N ALA A 624 -18.94 -16.19 7.74
CA ALA A 624 -17.72 -16.72 8.34
C ALA A 624 -17.85 -18.23 8.65
N ASP A 625 -18.97 -18.67 9.21
CA ASP A 625 -19.26 -20.08 9.47
C ASP A 625 -19.25 -20.89 8.16
N SER A 626 -19.93 -20.38 7.13
CA SER A 626 -19.96 -20.99 5.78
C SER A 626 -18.55 -21.14 5.18
N LYS A 627 -17.71 -20.10 5.28
CA LYS A 627 -16.30 -20.15 4.86
C LYS A 627 -15.49 -21.15 5.68
N SER A 628 -15.71 -21.26 6.99
CA SER A 628 -15.00 -22.22 7.84
C SER A 628 -15.28 -23.67 7.44
N VAL A 629 -16.54 -23.98 7.09
CA VAL A 629 -16.95 -25.31 6.59
C VAL A 629 -16.34 -25.59 5.21
N HIS A 630 -16.26 -24.59 4.33
CA HIS A 630 -15.59 -24.71 3.03
C HIS A 630 -14.11 -25.05 3.18
N PHE A 631 -13.36 -24.24 3.94
CA PHE A 631 -11.93 -24.48 4.16
C PHE A 631 -11.66 -25.81 4.86
N TYR A 632 -12.48 -26.22 5.83
CA TYR A 632 -12.36 -27.54 6.46
C TYR A 632 -12.54 -28.68 5.44
N ALA A 633 -13.50 -28.57 4.53
CA ALA A 633 -13.70 -29.54 3.45
C ALA A 633 -12.53 -29.56 2.45
N GLU A 634 -11.99 -28.40 2.08
CA GLU A 634 -10.83 -28.28 1.18
C GLU A 634 -9.54 -28.83 1.80
N CYS A 635 -9.21 -28.46 3.05
CA CYS A 635 -8.06 -29.02 3.76
C CYS A 635 -8.14 -30.54 3.86
N ARG A 636 -9.34 -31.10 4.11
CA ARG A 636 -9.57 -32.55 4.14
C ARG A 636 -9.42 -33.20 2.76
N ALA A 637 -9.83 -32.51 1.69
CA ALA A 637 -9.63 -32.97 0.31
C ALA A 637 -8.16 -32.90 -0.12
N LEU A 638 -7.43 -31.85 0.25
CA LEU A 638 -6.00 -31.65 0.00
C LEU A 638 -5.16 -32.70 0.73
N SER A 639 -5.40 -32.92 2.03
CA SER A 639 -4.76 -33.99 2.81
C SER A 639 -4.91 -35.36 2.14
N LYS A 640 -6.13 -35.69 1.68
CA LYS A 640 -6.39 -36.95 0.97
C LYS A 640 -5.72 -37.03 -0.41
N ARG A 641 -5.60 -35.91 -1.15
CA ARG A 641 -4.83 -35.85 -2.41
C ARG A 641 -3.33 -36.02 -2.17
N LEU A 642 -2.79 -35.42 -1.12
CA LEU A 642 -1.37 -35.47 -0.77
C LEU A 642 -0.94 -36.90 -0.42
N ALA A 643 -1.68 -37.59 0.46
CA ALA A 643 -1.41 -38.99 0.80
C ALA A 643 -1.48 -39.95 -0.42
N LEU A 644 -2.30 -39.64 -1.43
CA LEU A 644 -2.34 -40.39 -2.69
C LEU A 644 -1.14 -40.06 -3.61
N ALA A 645 -0.68 -38.81 -3.61
CA ALA A 645 0.51 -38.39 -4.34
C ALA A 645 1.80 -38.96 -3.74
N GLU A 646 1.90 -39.04 -2.41
CA GLU A 646 2.99 -39.69 -1.69
C GLU A 646 3.09 -41.18 -2.05
N LYS A 647 1.96 -41.91 -1.96
CA LYS A 647 1.91 -43.32 -2.36
C LYS A 647 2.25 -43.56 -3.84
N SER A 648 1.92 -42.60 -4.71
CA SER A 648 2.33 -42.63 -6.13
C SER A 648 3.84 -42.41 -6.31
N LYS A 649 4.41 -41.47 -5.56
CA LYS A 649 5.86 -41.19 -5.52
C LYS A 649 6.64 -42.40 -5.01
N GLU A 650 6.16 -43.08 -3.96
CA GLU A 650 6.74 -44.33 -3.44
C GLU A 650 6.82 -45.41 -4.53
N ALA A 651 5.70 -45.69 -5.21
CA ALA A 651 5.64 -46.66 -6.29
C ALA A 651 6.62 -46.33 -7.44
N LEU A 652 6.66 -45.06 -7.88
CA LEU A 652 7.59 -44.60 -8.92
C LEU A 652 9.07 -44.70 -8.48
N THR A 653 9.38 -44.52 -7.20
CA THR A 653 10.76 -44.72 -6.71
C THR A 653 11.17 -46.20 -6.67
N GLU A 654 10.25 -47.14 -6.42
CA GLU A 654 10.54 -48.58 -6.55
C GLU A 654 10.67 -49.01 -8.02
N GLU A 655 9.81 -48.51 -8.91
CA GLU A 655 9.96 -48.71 -10.37
C GLU A 655 11.31 -48.18 -10.87
N MET A 656 11.73 -46.99 -10.41
CA MET A 656 13.05 -46.44 -10.74
C MET A 656 14.19 -47.32 -10.23
N LYS A 657 14.13 -47.81 -8.98
CA LYS A 657 15.13 -48.76 -8.44
C LYS A 657 15.24 -50.02 -9.31
N LEU A 658 14.11 -50.61 -9.69
CA LEU A 658 14.05 -51.80 -10.55
C LEU A 658 14.62 -51.51 -11.95
N ALA A 659 14.29 -50.36 -12.54
CA ALA A 659 14.86 -49.92 -13.81
C ALA A 659 16.38 -49.75 -13.74
N SER A 660 16.91 -49.09 -12.68
CA SER A 660 18.36 -48.96 -12.46
C SER A 660 19.06 -50.31 -12.27
N GLN A 661 18.47 -51.24 -11.50
CA GLN A 661 19.02 -52.60 -11.36
C GLN A 661 19.09 -53.34 -12.71
N ASN A 662 18.06 -53.21 -13.55
CA ASN A 662 18.04 -53.82 -14.88
C ASN A 662 19.06 -53.17 -15.84
N ILE A 663 19.26 -51.85 -15.77
CA ILE A 663 20.33 -51.16 -16.50
C ILE A 663 21.71 -51.68 -16.07
N SER A 664 21.97 -51.83 -14.76
CA SER A 664 23.22 -52.40 -14.25
C SER A 664 23.45 -53.84 -14.72
N ARG A 665 22.40 -54.67 -14.76
CA ARG A 665 22.46 -56.05 -15.32
C ARG A 665 22.79 -56.04 -16.82
N LEU A 666 22.14 -55.18 -17.60
CA LEU A 666 22.40 -55.05 -19.04
C LEU A 666 23.82 -54.53 -19.33
N GLN A 667 24.32 -53.58 -18.54
CA GLN A 667 25.71 -53.12 -18.61
C GLN A 667 26.71 -54.23 -18.26
N GLY A 668 26.42 -55.05 -17.24
CA GLY A 668 27.22 -56.23 -16.89
C GLY A 668 27.28 -57.27 -18.00
N ASN A 669 26.14 -57.56 -18.63
CA ASN A 669 26.05 -58.48 -19.76
C ASN A 669 26.74 -57.91 -21.03
N SER A 670 26.61 -56.60 -21.28
CA SER A 670 27.34 -55.93 -22.38
C SER A 670 28.86 -55.99 -22.18
N LYS A 671 29.35 -55.84 -20.95
CA LYS A 671 30.77 -56.04 -20.61
C LYS A 671 31.22 -57.47 -20.86
N LYS A 672 30.43 -58.49 -20.47
CA LYS A 672 30.73 -59.91 -20.77
C LYS A 672 30.72 -60.23 -22.28
N ASN A 673 29.82 -59.64 -23.05
CA ASN A 673 29.77 -59.81 -24.51
C ASN A 673 30.87 -59.03 -25.26
N LYS A 674 31.65 -58.19 -24.57
CA LYS A 674 32.89 -57.57 -25.09
C LYS A 674 34.17 -58.28 -24.62
N SER A 675 34.05 -59.37 -23.84
CA SER A 675 35.16 -60.22 -23.39
C SER A 675 35.04 -61.65 -23.94
N ARG A 676 34.44 -61.77 -25.13
CA ARG A 676 34.31 -62.95 -25.99
C ARG A 676 34.49 -62.48 -27.43
#